data_AF-A0A8X6KI13-F1
#
_entry.id   AF-A0A8X6KI13-F1
#
_cell.length_a   1.000
_cell.length_b   1.000
_cell.length_c   1.000
_cell.angle_alpha   90.00
_cell.angle_beta   90.00
_cell.angle_gamma   90.00
#
_symmetry.space_group_name_H-M   'P 1'
#
loop_
_entity.id
_entity.type
_entity.pdbx_description
1 polymer ?
#
loop_
_entity_poly.entity_id
_entity_poly.type
_entity_poly.pdbx_seq_one_letter_code
_entity_poly.pdbx_strand_id
1 'polypeptide(L)'
;MISKNLEASLNRALLIASNFNLKYAKVEHLLLALTKDVDVNYVLSRCNIRADEIINMDNILSRCNIKANDYNNNIKGFLQSSSELIISGVKPSSMFQCIIHRAIIRAHSLGKKEINGASALVEILSGQDLYVEDLLQKQSAKDSNLIYHISNMKYSNDIDEYTTNHKVKLDKNNDAPTTVNKGELLKDEEILQSYCKNLNDYARSKKIDYVIGRDYELNRTIEILLRRRKNNPLYVGDPGVGKTTIVEGLVLKIIEGSVPSALRSSIIYALDLGSLLAGTRYRGDFEERIKSIIKAIEVKPGAILFIDEIHTIIGAGSTSGSFLDAGNLLKPALARGTLRCIGATTYREYSTSFEKDKALARRFQKINVKESSVNETIKILDGIKHYYEGYHGVYYTKNAIRSAAELSHKYITGRILPDKAVDVIDEAGAYCKLLRNRGKIVNSRDIKNTITRITNVPCGSESDDLQRVKSLKANLEKVIFGQEQAIESLVNSIKIAKSGLRNYNKPLANYLFAGPTGVGKTELAKQLAESMGMNLIRFDMSEYIESHTISRMIGSPPGYVGYDQGGLLTESVSNNQYSVVLLDEIEKAHSDIYNILLQIMDYGCVTDTYGRKVNFSNIILIMTTNAGAVERSKSFVGFGHKNFNIGDSEKAIEQVFSPEFRNRLDAIISFSDLSTDVILHIVDKFVLELKKQLTQKGINCLVEDEVKSYLVQMCYSKEMGARPIERLIEKEIKSYLAEEILNLISDKVKQVLSYYESENPGVKANLTRILMHGKLCGTGKLVILPVDQGFEHGPIKSFEVNPDAYDPHYHFQLAVDSGVSAYAAPLGMIEAGASTYAGLLPLILKLNSSNSLHSKNLTSDQAITSSVKDALRLGCLAVGFTIYPGSAKCFDMMEEAREIVAETKSYGLAVVLWSYPRGEGISKEGETAVDVIAYAAHMAALLGANIIKVKLPTKYLEREKIEAENIESLSKRIEYVKRSCFVGKRIVVFSGGESKEVDDICNEAKEIKQGGGNGSIIGRNTFQRKREDALSMLKDIMDIYAS
;
A
#
# COMPACT_ATOMS: atom_id res chain seq x y z
N MET A 1 -14.10 -13.78 -20.67
CA MET A 1 -13.79 -14.43 -21.97
C MET A 1 -12.47 -13.86 -22.49
N ILE A 2 -11.70 -14.63 -23.26
CA ILE A 2 -10.47 -14.15 -23.91
C ILE A 2 -10.84 -13.51 -25.25
N SER A 3 -10.23 -12.38 -25.61
CA SER A 3 -10.49 -11.71 -26.88
C SER A 3 -9.93 -12.49 -28.05
N LYS A 4 -10.58 -12.39 -29.22
CA LYS A 4 -10.09 -13.03 -30.46
C LYS A 4 -8.66 -12.62 -30.80
N ASN A 5 -8.30 -11.36 -30.51
CA ASN A 5 -6.95 -10.83 -30.72
C ASN A 5 -5.94 -11.51 -29.78
N LEU A 6 -6.26 -11.63 -28.49
CA LEU A 6 -5.40 -12.32 -27.52
C LEU A 6 -5.30 -13.81 -27.87
N GLU A 7 -6.39 -14.47 -28.25
CA GLU A 7 -6.38 -15.87 -28.70
C GLU A 7 -5.45 -16.08 -29.90
N ALA A 8 -5.49 -15.18 -30.88
CA ALA A 8 -4.56 -15.18 -32.01
C ALA A 8 -3.10 -15.00 -31.56
N SER A 9 -2.84 -14.12 -30.58
CA SER A 9 -1.51 -13.91 -30.00
C SER A 9 -0.99 -15.13 -29.23
N LEU A 10 -1.86 -15.83 -28.50
CA LEU A 10 -1.52 -17.09 -27.81
C LEU A 10 -1.14 -18.19 -28.82
N ASN A 11 -1.94 -18.35 -29.87
CA ASN A 11 -1.66 -19.32 -30.94
C ASN A 11 -0.36 -18.97 -31.69
N ARG A 12 -0.11 -17.68 -31.93
CA ARG A 12 1.13 -17.21 -32.55
C ARG A 12 2.35 -17.51 -31.66
N ALA A 13 2.25 -17.34 -30.35
CA ALA A 13 3.33 -17.68 -29.42
C ALA A 13 3.67 -19.19 -29.44
N LEU A 14 2.63 -20.04 -29.51
CA LEU A 14 2.80 -21.50 -29.67
C LEU A 14 3.43 -21.86 -31.02
N LEU A 15 3.04 -21.17 -32.10
CA LEU A 15 3.59 -21.40 -33.44
C LEU A 15 5.07 -21.01 -33.53
N ILE A 16 5.45 -19.88 -32.92
CA ILE A 16 6.87 -19.46 -32.84
C ILE A 16 7.67 -20.56 -32.14
N ALA A 17 7.22 -21.04 -30.97
CA ALA A 17 7.91 -22.10 -30.26
C ALA A 17 7.96 -23.43 -31.06
N SER A 18 6.88 -23.77 -31.78
CA SER A 18 6.83 -24.97 -32.64
C SER A 18 7.85 -24.93 -33.77
N ASN A 19 8.06 -23.76 -34.40
CA ASN A 19 9.00 -23.61 -35.50
C ASN A 19 10.47 -23.80 -35.07
N PHE A 20 10.76 -23.61 -33.78
CA PHE A 20 12.08 -23.87 -33.19
C PHE A 20 12.20 -25.26 -32.58
N ASN A 21 11.25 -26.16 -32.84
CA ASN A 21 11.17 -27.49 -32.22
C ASN A 21 11.21 -27.43 -30.68
N LEU A 22 10.68 -26.35 -30.09
CA LEU A 22 10.65 -26.19 -28.65
C LEU A 22 9.44 -26.91 -28.07
N LYS A 23 9.66 -27.64 -26.98
CA LYS A 23 8.60 -28.34 -26.25
C LYS A 23 7.63 -27.37 -25.56
N TYR A 24 8.09 -26.16 -25.23
CA TYR A 24 7.30 -25.16 -24.51
C TYR A 24 7.36 -23.77 -25.13
N ALA A 25 6.21 -23.08 -25.15
CA ALA A 25 6.13 -21.65 -25.37
C ALA A 25 6.33 -20.90 -24.04
N LYS A 26 7.44 -20.18 -23.94
CA LYS A 26 7.84 -19.40 -22.77
C LYS A 26 7.41 -17.94 -22.87
N VAL A 27 7.69 -17.12 -21.85
CA VAL A 27 7.25 -15.72 -21.76
C VAL A 27 7.81 -14.86 -22.90
N GLU A 28 9.04 -15.12 -23.34
CA GLU A 28 9.67 -14.44 -24.47
C GLU A 28 8.92 -14.67 -25.79
N HIS A 29 8.30 -15.84 -25.98
CA HIS A 29 7.46 -16.16 -27.14
C HIS A 29 6.12 -15.40 -27.07
N LEU A 30 5.55 -15.30 -25.86
CA LEU A 30 4.33 -14.52 -25.62
C LEU A 30 4.58 -13.03 -25.87
N LEU A 31 5.66 -12.49 -25.31
CA LEU A 31 6.04 -11.08 -25.45
C LEU A 31 6.31 -10.73 -26.92
N LEU A 32 7.00 -11.62 -27.66
CA LEU A 32 7.20 -11.48 -29.09
C LEU A 32 5.89 -11.53 -29.88
N ALA A 33 4.96 -12.44 -29.54
CA ALA A 33 3.66 -12.52 -30.21
C ALA A 33 2.76 -11.29 -29.94
N LEU A 34 2.81 -10.75 -28.71
CA LEU A 34 2.09 -9.56 -28.29
C LEU A 34 2.53 -8.28 -29.02
N THR A 35 3.75 -8.22 -29.57
CA THR A 35 4.18 -7.10 -30.43
C THR A 35 3.34 -6.92 -31.69
N LYS A 36 2.63 -7.98 -32.10
CA LYS A 36 1.73 -8.01 -33.26
C LYS A 36 0.26 -8.09 -32.87
N ASP A 37 -0.04 -7.97 -31.59
CA ASP A 37 -1.40 -7.92 -31.10
C ASP A 37 -2.01 -6.53 -31.38
N VAL A 38 -3.25 -6.50 -31.86
CA VAL A 38 -3.93 -5.26 -32.25
C VAL A 38 -4.24 -4.41 -31.02
N ASP A 39 -4.64 -5.03 -29.92
CA ASP A 39 -5.01 -4.34 -28.67
C ASP A 39 -3.74 -3.78 -28.00
N VAL A 40 -2.63 -4.52 -28.06
CA VAL A 40 -1.32 -4.04 -27.59
C VAL A 40 -0.84 -2.86 -28.43
N ASN A 41 -0.82 -2.98 -29.75
CA ASN A 41 -0.36 -1.89 -30.61
C ASN A 41 -1.26 -0.65 -30.50
N TYR A 42 -2.57 -0.83 -30.32
CA TYR A 42 -3.50 0.26 -30.04
C TYR A 42 -3.12 1.01 -28.76
N VAL A 43 -2.88 0.26 -27.67
CA VAL A 43 -2.47 0.83 -26.37
C VAL A 43 -1.09 1.49 -26.45
N LEU A 44 -0.10 0.84 -27.04
CA LEU A 44 1.25 1.37 -27.18
C LEU A 44 1.27 2.64 -28.05
N SER A 45 0.48 2.66 -29.13
CA SER A 45 0.33 3.86 -29.98
C SER A 45 -0.31 5.04 -29.25
N ARG A 46 -1.23 4.79 -28.31
CA ARG A 46 -1.83 5.81 -27.44
C ARG A 46 -0.86 6.35 -26.40
N CYS A 47 0.09 5.53 -25.95
CA CYS A 47 1.18 5.93 -25.06
C CYS A 47 2.39 6.50 -25.83
N ASN A 48 2.32 6.56 -27.17
CA ASN A 48 3.39 7.02 -28.06
C ASN A 48 4.71 6.24 -27.88
N ILE A 49 4.61 4.97 -27.46
CA ILE A 49 5.72 4.03 -27.28
C ILE A 49 5.65 2.99 -28.40
N ARG A 50 6.78 2.63 -29.00
CA ARG A 50 6.80 1.53 -29.97
C ARG A 50 7.08 0.20 -29.27
N ALA A 51 6.55 -0.91 -29.82
CA ALA A 51 6.74 -2.24 -29.23
C ALA A 51 8.23 -2.64 -29.10
N ASP A 52 9.07 -2.17 -30.01
CA ASP A 52 10.54 -2.32 -30.02
C ASP A 52 11.26 -1.46 -28.96
N GLU A 53 10.62 -0.45 -28.38
CA GLU A 53 11.17 0.38 -27.30
C GLU A 53 10.92 -0.22 -25.89
N ILE A 54 9.96 -1.15 -25.78
CA ILE A 54 9.66 -1.85 -24.52
C ILE A 54 10.50 -3.12 -24.41
N ILE A 55 10.76 -3.77 -25.53
CA ILE A 55 11.32 -5.10 -25.60
C ILE A 55 12.80 -5.04 -25.96
N ASN A 56 13.62 -5.81 -25.25
CA ASN A 56 14.99 -6.05 -25.65
C ASN A 56 15.01 -7.19 -26.68
N MET A 57 14.93 -6.83 -27.97
CA MET A 57 14.88 -7.80 -29.07
C MET A 57 16.12 -8.70 -29.13
N ASP A 58 17.30 -8.19 -28.81
CA ASP A 58 18.54 -9.00 -28.82
C ASP A 58 18.51 -10.07 -27.71
N ASN A 59 17.97 -9.74 -26.54
CA ASN A 59 17.78 -10.69 -25.43
C ASN A 59 16.66 -11.71 -25.73
N ILE A 60 15.56 -11.29 -26.37
CA ILE A 60 14.51 -12.23 -26.82
C ILE A 60 15.05 -13.19 -27.88
N LEU A 61 15.75 -12.68 -28.90
CA LEU A 61 16.24 -13.51 -30.01
C LEU A 61 17.33 -14.49 -29.54
N SER A 62 18.26 -14.04 -28.68
CA SER A 62 19.28 -14.92 -28.10
C SER A 62 18.67 -16.03 -27.23
N ARG A 63 17.68 -15.72 -26.38
CA ARG A 63 17.01 -16.72 -25.53
C ARG A 63 16.09 -17.66 -26.32
N CYS A 64 15.50 -17.19 -27.41
CA CYS A 64 14.72 -18.03 -28.32
C CYS A 64 15.61 -18.88 -29.26
N ASN A 65 16.95 -18.83 -29.14
CA ASN A 65 17.90 -19.49 -30.04
C ASN A 65 17.71 -19.11 -31.53
N ILE A 66 17.29 -17.87 -31.80
CA ILE A 66 17.02 -17.37 -33.15
C ILE A 66 18.25 -16.59 -33.63
N LYS A 67 18.89 -17.05 -34.69
CA LYS A 67 19.93 -16.23 -35.35
C LYS A 67 19.26 -14.99 -35.96
N ALA A 68 19.84 -13.80 -35.80
CA ALA A 68 19.26 -12.55 -36.31
C ALA A 68 18.90 -12.61 -37.82
N ASN A 69 19.65 -13.39 -38.61
CA ASN A 69 19.37 -13.64 -40.03
C ASN A 69 18.13 -14.52 -40.28
N ASP A 70 17.78 -15.43 -39.36
CA ASP A 70 16.58 -16.28 -39.47
C ASP A 70 15.29 -15.53 -39.11
N TYR A 71 15.36 -14.51 -38.24
CA TYR A 71 14.22 -13.64 -37.93
C TYR A 71 13.72 -12.87 -39.16
N ASN A 72 14.65 -12.30 -39.94
CA ASN A 72 14.31 -11.52 -41.13
C ASN A 72 13.88 -12.38 -42.33
N ASN A 73 14.42 -13.59 -42.48
CA ASN A 73 14.13 -14.45 -43.64
C ASN A 73 12.98 -15.44 -43.42
N ASN A 74 12.74 -15.91 -42.19
CA ASN A 74 11.79 -17.01 -41.91
C ASN A 74 10.72 -16.70 -40.86
N ILE A 75 10.75 -15.59 -40.11
CA ILE A 75 9.77 -15.33 -39.02
C ILE A 75 8.92 -14.10 -39.30
N LYS A 76 9.50 -13.06 -39.91
CA LYS A 76 8.79 -11.82 -40.27
C LYS A 76 7.60 -12.07 -41.22
N GLY A 77 7.69 -13.08 -42.09
CA GLY A 77 6.59 -13.52 -42.98
C GLY A 77 5.49 -14.33 -42.27
N PHE A 78 5.84 -15.14 -41.27
CA PHE A 78 4.87 -15.94 -40.50
C PHE A 78 4.11 -15.12 -39.46
N LEU A 79 4.71 -14.02 -38.98
CA LEU A 79 4.00 -13.03 -38.17
C LEU A 79 2.86 -12.31 -38.94
N GLN A 80 2.78 -12.46 -40.27
CA GLN A 80 1.74 -11.86 -41.11
C GLN A 80 0.65 -12.86 -41.56
N SER A 81 0.86 -14.17 -41.45
CA SER A 81 -0.09 -15.20 -41.94
C SER A 81 -1.16 -15.56 -40.89
N SER A 82 -2.43 -15.42 -41.27
CA SER A 82 -3.63 -15.67 -40.44
C SER A 82 -4.22 -17.07 -40.62
N SER A 83 -3.40 -18.11 -40.82
CA SER A 83 -3.89 -19.48 -41.08
C SER A 83 -3.78 -20.36 -39.84
N GLU A 84 -4.90 -20.94 -39.41
CA GLU A 84 -5.00 -22.00 -38.40
C GLU A 84 -4.23 -23.25 -38.86
N LEU A 85 -2.96 -23.36 -38.46
CA LEU A 85 -2.22 -24.62 -38.46
C LEU A 85 -2.47 -25.33 -37.13
N ILE A 86 -2.83 -26.61 -37.19
CA ILE A 86 -2.98 -27.46 -36.00
C ILE A 86 -1.59 -27.67 -35.40
N ILE A 87 -1.28 -26.98 -34.30
CA ILE A 87 0.00 -27.07 -33.59
C ILE A 87 -0.03 -28.34 -32.72
N SER A 88 0.52 -29.44 -33.21
CA SER A 88 0.67 -30.66 -32.41
C SER A 88 2.00 -30.65 -31.63
N GLY A 89 1.95 -30.46 -30.31
CA GLY A 89 3.05 -30.86 -29.42
C GLY A 89 3.67 -29.77 -28.53
N VAL A 90 3.42 -28.49 -28.79
CA VAL A 90 3.96 -27.38 -27.98
C VAL A 90 2.98 -26.98 -26.89
N LYS A 91 3.44 -26.88 -25.64
CA LYS A 91 2.61 -26.46 -24.49
C LYS A 91 3.08 -25.11 -23.94
N PRO A 92 2.20 -24.25 -23.40
CA PRO A 92 2.66 -23.06 -22.68
C PRO A 92 3.44 -23.42 -21.40
N SER A 93 4.47 -22.65 -21.03
CA SER A 93 5.21 -22.82 -19.77
C SER A 93 4.39 -22.40 -18.55
N SER A 94 4.78 -22.82 -17.35
CA SER A 94 4.11 -22.44 -16.08
C SER A 94 4.03 -20.92 -15.91
N MET A 95 5.13 -20.20 -16.19
CA MET A 95 5.17 -18.74 -16.12
C MET A 95 4.25 -18.08 -17.17
N PHE A 96 4.24 -18.60 -18.40
CA PHE A 96 3.30 -18.15 -19.44
C PHE A 96 1.85 -18.28 -18.96
N GLN A 97 1.49 -19.45 -18.41
CA GLN A 97 0.14 -19.70 -17.89
C GLN A 97 -0.18 -18.82 -16.68
N CYS A 98 0.79 -18.61 -15.78
CA CYS A 98 0.66 -17.75 -14.61
C CYS A 98 0.34 -16.30 -15.01
N ILE A 99 1.04 -15.75 -16.00
CA ILE A 99 0.79 -14.39 -16.52
C ILE A 99 -0.64 -14.27 -17.07
N ILE A 100 -1.08 -15.23 -17.87
CA ILE A 100 -2.45 -15.23 -18.40
C ILE A 100 -3.48 -15.39 -17.27
N HIS A 101 -3.20 -16.22 -16.26
CA HIS A 101 -4.09 -16.41 -15.12
C HIS A 101 -4.18 -15.16 -14.23
N ARG A 102 -3.06 -14.47 -13.97
CA ARG A 102 -3.06 -13.17 -13.28
C ARG A 102 -3.84 -12.12 -14.08
N ALA A 103 -3.68 -12.10 -15.40
CA ALA A 103 -4.43 -11.17 -16.26
C ALA A 103 -5.94 -11.45 -16.21
N ILE A 104 -6.34 -12.73 -16.15
CA ILE A 104 -7.74 -13.15 -15.92
C ILE A 104 -8.26 -12.64 -14.57
N ILE A 105 -7.53 -12.90 -13.48
CA ILE A 105 -7.93 -12.50 -12.12
C ILE A 105 -8.06 -10.98 -12.02
N ARG A 106 -7.12 -10.22 -12.58
CA ARG A 106 -7.15 -8.75 -12.59
C ARG A 106 -8.29 -8.18 -13.44
N ALA A 107 -8.59 -8.79 -14.58
CA ALA A 107 -9.74 -8.37 -15.38
C ALA A 107 -11.05 -8.61 -14.62
N HIS A 108 -11.17 -9.73 -13.90
CA HIS A 108 -12.31 -10.04 -13.05
C HIS A 108 -12.47 -9.07 -11.87
N SER A 109 -11.38 -8.70 -11.18
CA SER A 109 -11.44 -7.73 -10.08
C SER A 109 -11.84 -6.32 -10.53
N LEU A 110 -11.57 -5.99 -11.79
CA LEU A 110 -11.98 -4.73 -12.44
C LEU A 110 -13.37 -4.81 -13.10
N GLY A 111 -14.09 -5.93 -12.97
CA GLY A 111 -15.43 -6.13 -13.54
C GLY A 111 -15.45 -6.21 -15.08
N LYS A 112 -14.32 -6.47 -15.73
CA LYS A 112 -14.24 -6.61 -17.20
C LYS A 112 -14.75 -7.98 -17.62
N LYS A 113 -15.59 -8.03 -18.66
CA LYS A 113 -16.15 -9.29 -19.21
C LYS A 113 -15.17 -10.02 -20.15
N GLU A 114 -14.18 -9.29 -20.67
CA GLU A 114 -13.23 -9.77 -21.68
C GLU A 114 -11.79 -9.37 -21.34
N ILE A 115 -10.83 -10.24 -21.66
CA ILE A 115 -9.39 -10.06 -21.46
C ILE A 115 -8.71 -9.99 -22.82
N ASN A 116 -7.86 -8.99 -23.01
CA ASN A 116 -7.19 -8.71 -24.29
C ASN A 116 -5.65 -8.71 -24.17
N GLY A 117 -4.95 -8.56 -25.30
CA GLY A 117 -3.49 -8.57 -25.36
C GLY A 117 -2.84 -7.52 -24.46
N ALA A 118 -3.43 -6.34 -24.35
CA ALA A 118 -2.95 -5.28 -23.46
C ALA A 118 -3.01 -5.67 -21.98
N SER A 119 -4.03 -6.43 -21.57
CA SER A 119 -4.16 -6.94 -20.20
C SER A 119 -3.04 -7.93 -19.86
N ALA A 120 -2.68 -8.79 -20.82
CA ALA A 120 -1.55 -9.71 -20.66
C ALA A 120 -0.20 -8.96 -20.59
N LEU A 121 -0.01 -7.93 -21.42
CA LEU A 121 1.21 -7.11 -21.39
C LEU A 121 1.40 -6.39 -20.05
N VAL A 122 0.33 -5.88 -19.45
CA VAL A 122 0.41 -5.23 -18.13
C VAL A 122 0.90 -6.18 -17.05
N GLU A 123 0.46 -7.43 -17.06
CA GLU A 123 0.93 -8.42 -16.09
C GLU A 123 2.40 -8.76 -16.27
N ILE A 124 2.89 -8.79 -17.52
CA ILE A 124 4.31 -8.94 -17.81
C ILE A 124 5.10 -7.75 -17.25
N LEU A 125 4.60 -6.51 -17.45
CA LEU A 125 5.29 -5.29 -17.00
C LEU A 125 5.16 -5.03 -15.49
N SER A 126 4.09 -5.53 -14.85
CA SER A 126 3.83 -5.36 -13.41
C SER A 126 4.50 -6.45 -12.56
N GLY A 127 4.96 -7.54 -13.19
CA GLY A 127 5.66 -8.62 -12.50
C GLY A 127 7.00 -8.17 -11.95
N GLN A 128 7.32 -8.53 -10.70
CA GLN A 128 8.65 -8.34 -10.11
C GLN A 128 9.59 -9.52 -10.42
N ASP A 129 9.29 -10.27 -11.48
CA ASP A 129 10.03 -11.47 -11.86
C ASP A 129 11.34 -11.04 -12.53
N LEU A 130 12.48 -11.24 -11.84
CA LEU A 130 13.84 -10.95 -12.34
C LEU A 130 14.09 -11.49 -13.77
N TYR A 131 13.42 -12.58 -14.13
CA TYR A 131 13.49 -13.21 -15.45
C TYR A 131 12.92 -12.35 -16.58
N VAL A 132 11.86 -11.58 -16.28
CA VAL A 132 11.14 -10.70 -17.22
C VAL A 132 11.83 -9.34 -17.33
N GLU A 133 12.45 -8.85 -16.26
CA GLU A 133 13.18 -7.56 -16.26
C GLU A 133 14.32 -7.55 -17.31
N ASP A 134 15.00 -8.68 -17.54
CA ASP A 134 16.07 -8.80 -18.55
C ASP A 134 15.54 -8.88 -20.00
N LEU A 135 14.24 -9.18 -20.20
CA LEU A 135 13.59 -9.16 -21.52
C LEU A 135 13.09 -7.76 -21.90
N LEU A 136 13.05 -6.83 -20.95
CA LEU A 136 12.55 -5.49 -21.10
C LEU A 136 13.71 -4.49 -21.16
N GLN A 137 13.53 -3.38 -21.89
CA GLN A 137 14.55 -2.32 -21.89
C GLN A 137 14.57 -1.58 -20.55
N LYS A 138 15.76 -1.35 -19.98
CA LYS A 138 15.97 -0.74 -18.65
C LYS A 138 15.32 0.64 -18.48
N GLN A 139 15.02 1.35 -19.56
CA GLN A 139 14.38 2.67 -19.52
C GLN A 139 12.84 2.62 -19.56
N SER A 140 12.22 1.46 -19.81
CA SER A 140 10.77 1.33 -20.09
C SER A 140 10.01 0.43 -19.10
N ALA A 141 10.73 -0.32 -18.26
CA ALA A 141 10.15 -1.38 -17.41
C ALA A 141 9.36 -0.90 -16.18
N LYS A 142 9.29 0.41 -15.90
CA LYS A 142 8.62 0.97 -14.71
C LYS A 142 7.78 2.21 -14.99
N ASP A 143 7.27 2.36 -16.22
CA ASP A 143 6.45 3.52 -16.54
C ASP A 143 5.05 3.38 -15.93
N SER A 144 4.88 3.96 -14.74
CA SER A 144 3.61 3.99 -13.99
C SER A 144 2.46 4.59 -14.83
N ASN A 145 2.76 5.44 -15.82
CA ASN A 145 1.78 5.97 -16.75
C ASN A 145 1.21 4.88 -17.68
N LEU A 146 2.03 3.95 -18.16
CA LEU A 146 1.58 2.86 -19.04
C LEU A 146 0.61 1.92 -18.28
N ILE A 147 0.96 1.57 -17.05
CA ILE A 147 0.13 0.72 -16.18
C ILE A 147 -1.17 1.44 -15.79
N TYR A 148 -1.11 2.74 -15.51
CA TYR A 148 -2.27 3.57 -15.20
C TYR A 148 -3.22 3.73 -16.40
N HIS A 149 -2.69 3.98 -17.60
CA HIS A 149 -3.49 4.13 -18.83
C HIS A 149 -4.22 2.85 -19.23
N ILE A 150 -3.56 1.69 -19.12
CA ILE A 150 -4.18 0.40 -19.46
C ILE A 150 -5.23 0.00 -18.41
N SER A 151 -5.00 0.36 -17.14
CA SER A 151 -5.93 0.08 -16.05
C SER A 151 -7.23 0.89 -16.16
N ASN A 152 -7.18 2.11 -16.73
CA ASN A 152 -8.32 3.03 -16.82
C ASN A 152 -9.03 3.10 -18.19
N MET A 153 -8.60 2.32 -19.19
CA MET A 153 -9.31 2.26 -20.48
C MET A 153 -10.66 1.54 -20.36
N LYS A 154 -11.76 2.26 -20.61
CA LYS A 154 -13.06 1.68 -20.95
C LYS A 154 -13.07 1.36 -22.44
N TYR A 155 -13.14 0.08 -22.79
CA TYR A 155 -13.42 -0.34 -24.17
C TYR A 155 -14.91 -0.05 -24.46
N SER A 156 -15.17 0.92 -25.33
CA SER A 156 -16.46 1.06 -26.00
C SER A 156 -16.57 -0.01 -27.08
N ASN A 157 -17.71 -0.71 -27.10
CA ASN A 157 -18.05 -1.75 -28.07
C ASN A 157 -18.35 -1.15 -29.47
N ASP A 158 -17.36 -0.52 -30.10
CA ASP A 158 -17.45 -0.05 -31.49
C ASP A 158 -16.23 -0.52 -32.29
N ILE A 159 -15.98 -1.83 -32.28
CA ILE A 159 -15.06 -2.48 -33.22
C ILE A 159 -15.85 -3.52 -34.00
N ASP A 160 -16.78 -3.05 -34.82
CA ASP A 160 -17.43 -3.82 -35.88
C ASP A 160 -17.64 -2.89 -37.10
N GLU A 161 -16.56 -2.25 -37.58
CA GLU A 161 -16.65 -1.57 -38.89
C GLU A 161 -15.30 -1.39 -39.60
N TYR A 162 -14.39 -2.37 -39.52
CA TYR A 162 -13.24 -2.43 -40.44
C TYR A 162 -12.89 -3.87 -40.79
N THR A 163 -13.81 -4.56 -41.45
CA THR A 163 -13.48 -5.62 -42.41
C THR A 163 -14.76 -6.06 -43.12
N THR A 164 -15.05 -5.49 -44.29
CA THR A 164 -15.34 -6.23 -45.53
C THR A 164 -15.86 -5.30 -46.64
N ASN A 165 -15.25 -5.46 -47.82
CA ASN A 165 -15.82 -5.24 -49.14
C ASN A 165 -16.09 -3.80 -49.61
N HIS A 166 -15.09 -3.27 -50.31
CA HIS A 166 -15.31 -2.58 -51.58
C HIS A 166 -16.31 -3.35 -52.45
N LYS A 167 -17.53 -2.84 -52.60
CA LYS A 167 -18.34 -3.01 -53.81
C LYS A 167 -19.11 -1.73 -54.10
N VAL A 168 -18.65 -1.06 -55.14
CA VAL A 168 -19.30 0.03 -55.85
C VAL A 168 -20.71 -0.39 -56.25
N LYS A 169 -21.71 0.42 -55.89
CA LYS A 169 -22.94 0.58 -56.69
C LYS A 169 -23.21 2.07 -56.87
N LEU A 170 -23.00 2.52 -58.10
CA LEU A 170 -23.65 3.71 -58.62
C LEU A 170 -25.15 3.44 -58.71
N ASP A 171 -25.97 4.41 -58.33
CA ASP A 171 -27.05 4.83 -59.21
C ASP A 171 -27.34 6.33 -59.07
N LYS A 172 -27.48 6.94 -60.24
CA LYS A 172 -27.77 8.34 -60.50
C LYS A 172 -29.28 8.56 -60.39
N ASN A 173 -29.71 9.72 -59.89
CA ASN A 173 -30.49 10.67 -60.71
C ASN A 173 -30.76 11.99 -59.99
N ASN A 174 -30.84 13.02 -60.83
CA ASN A 174 -30.85 14.45 -60.59
C ASN A 174 -32.15 14.97 -59.95
N ASP A 175 -32.08 16.08 -59.22
CA ASP A 175 -32.53 17.40 -59.72
C ASP A 175 -32.13 18.54 -58.76
N ALA A 176 -31.76 19.67 -59.36
CA ALA A 176 -31.24 20.89 -58.73
C ALA A 176 -32.35 21.96 -58.56
N PRO A 177 -32.08 23.18 -58.07
CA PRO A 177 -31.20 23.62 -56.99
C PRO A 177 -31.95 24.53 -55.97
N THR A 178 -31.46 24.63 -54.74
CA THR A 178 -31.22 25.89 -54.00
C THR A 178 -30.78 25.55 -52.57
N THR A 179 -29.99 26.46 -51.99
CA THR A 179 -29.66 26.61 -50.55
C THR A 179 -28.43 25.88 -49.99
N VAL A 180 -27.50 26.71 -49.53
CA VAL A 180 -26.48 26.55 -48.46
C VAL A 180 -25.75 25.20 -48.40
N ASN A 181 -24.42 25.24 -48.54
CA ASN A 181 -23.51 24.10 -48.36
C ASN A 181 -23.75 23.36 -47.02
N LYS A 182 -24.64 22.36 -47.01
CA LYS A 182 -24.84 21.46 -45.88
C LYS A 182 -23.54 20.75 -45.47
N GLY A 183 -22.61 20.55 -46.42
CA GLY A 183 -21.33 19.89 -46.17
C GLY A 183 -20.29 20.68 -45.35
N GLU A 184 -20.38 22.01 -45.27
CA GLU A 184 -19.50 22.82 -44.40
C GLU A 184 -20.09 22.97 -42.99
N LEU A 185 -21.42 23.12 -42.88
CA LEU A 185 -22.12 23.15 -41.59
C LEU A 185 -22.01 21.83 -40.82
N LEU A 186 -22.06 20.69 -41.51
CA LEU A 186 -21.85 19.37 -40.91
C LEU A 186 -20.45 19.24 -40.31
N LYS A 187 -19.42 19.75 -40.99
CA LYS A 187 -18.03 19.73 -40.51
C LYS A 187 -17.81 20.62 -39.29
N ASP A 188 -18.41 21.81 -39.25
CA ASP A 188 -18.29 22.74 -38.12
C ASP A 188 -19.01 22.21 -36.87
N GLU A 189 -20.15 21.53 -37.03
CA GLU A 189 -20.84 20.88 -35.90
C GLU A 189 -20.10 19.64 -35.39
N GLU A 190 -19.50 18.82 -36.28
CA GLU A 190 -18.63 17.70 -35.90
C GLU A 190 -17.41 18.17 -35.07
N ILE A 191 -16.80 19.29 -35.44
CA ILE A 191 -15.67 19.89 -34.69
C ILE A 191 -16.13 20.30 -33.28
N LEU A 192 -17.26 21.00 -33.16
CA LEU A 192 -17.78 21.41 -31.86
C LEU A 192 -18.19 20.22 -31.00
N GLN A 193 -18.76 19.15 -31.56
CA GLN A 193 -19.09 17.94 -30.81
C GLN A 193 -17.85 17.17 -30.34
N SER A 194 -16.76 17.22 -31.11
CA SER A 194 -15.52 16.51 -30.80
C SER A 194 -14.71 17.17 -29.67
N TYR A 195 -14.74 18.51 -29.59
CA TYR A 195 -13.88 19.27 -28.66
C TYR A 195 -14.63 20.11 -27.63
N CYS A 196 -15.95 20.26 -27.77
CA CYS A 196 -16.78 21.03 -26.85
C CYS A 196 -18.00 20.24 -26.39
N LYS A 197 -18.46 20.53 -25.17
CA LYS A 197 -19.72 20.03 -24.63
C LYS A 197 -20.80 21.10 -24.75
N ASN A 198 -21.90 20.80 -25.44
CA ASN A 198 -23.06 21.69 -25.47
C ASN A 198 -23.79 21.65 -24.11
N LEU A 199 -23.69 22.72 -23.34
CA LEU A 199 -24.31 22.79 -22.01
C LEU A 199 -25.83 22.93 -22.09
N ASN A 200 -26.38 23.53 -23.16
CA ASN A 200 -27.82 23.67 -23.33
C ASN A 200 -28.50 22.32 -23.52
N ASP A 201 -27.91 21.43 -24.31
CA ASP A 201 -28.45 20.08 -24.50
C ASP A 201 -28.32 19.24 -23.22
N TYR A 202 -27.22 19.44 -22.48
CA TYR A 202 -27.02 18.82 -21.17
C TYR A 202 -28.09 19.26 -20.16
N ALA A 203 -28.42 20.56 -20.12
CA ALA A 203 -29.48 21.10 -19.27
C ALA A 203 -30.88 20.60 -19.64
N ARG A 204 -31.21 20.50 -20.95
CA ARG A 204 -32.49 19.93 -21.42
C ARG A 204 -32.69 18.49 -20.96
N SER A 205 -31.62 17.73 -20.79
CA SER A 205 -31.65 16.36 -20.27
C SER A 205 -31.86 16.26 -18.74
N LYS A 206 -32.13 17.39 -18.05
CA LYS A 206 -32.28 17.51 -16.58
C LYS A 206 -31.09 17.01 -15.76
N LYS A 207 -29.88 17.11 -16.33
CA LYS A 207 -28.62 16.68 -15.69
C LYS A 207 -27.82 17.82 -15.05
N ILE A 208 -28.41 19.01 -14.92
CA ILE A 208 -27.79 20.18 -14.32
C ILE A 208 -28.53 20.53 -13.02
N ASP A 209 -27.76 20.83 -11.99
CA ASP A 209 -28.26 21.22 -10.67
C ASP A 209 -28.76 22.68 -10.67
N TYR A 210 -29.76 22.96 -9.83
CA TYR A 210 -30.24 24.33 -9.64
C TYR A 210 -29.18 25.20 -8.97
N VAL A 211 -28.99 26.41 -9.50
CA VAL A 211 -28.11 27.42 -8.89
C VAL A 211 -28.88 28.21 -7.84
N ILE A 212 -28.38 28.18 -6.62
CA ILE A 212 -29.00 28.86 -5.47
C ILE A 212 -28.05 29.93 -4.94
N GLY A 213 -28.57 31.13 -4.70
CA GLY A 213 -27.84 32.20 -4.02
C GLY A 213 -26.76 32.92 -4.84
N ARG A 214 -26.77 32.80 -6.17
CA ARG A 214 -25.79 33.46 -7.08
C ARG A 214 -26.43 34.44 -8.07
N ASP A 215 -27.53 35.08 -7.69
CA ASP A 215 -28.29 35.97 -8.58
C ASP A 215 -27.49 37.21 -9.00
N TYR A 216 -26.66 37.76 -8.11
CA TYR A 216 -25.81 38.91 -8.43
C TYR A 216 -24.82 38.56 -9.54
N GLU A 217 -24.08 37.46 -9.40
CA GLU A 217 -23.12 37.01 -10.39
C GLU A 217 -23.80 36.67 -11.72
N LEU A 218 -24.95 36.00 -11.70
CA LEU A 218 -25.74 35.68 -12.89
C LEU A 218 -26.23 36.94 -13.63
N ASN A 219 -26.85 37.88 -12.91
CA ASN A 219 -27.34 39.12 -13.51
C ASN A 219 -26.18 39.95 -14.08
N ARG A 220 -25.05 40.01 -13.36
CA ARG A 220 -23.86 40.69 -13.83
C ARG A 220 -23.28 40.06 -15.09
N THR A 221 -23.31 38.73 -15.20
CA THR A 221 -22.91 38.00 -16.41
C THR A 221 -23.82 38.34 -17.59
N ILE A 222 -25.14 38.36 -17.39
CA ILE A 222 -26.11 38.77 -18.42
C ILE A 222 -25.85 40.20 -18.89
N GLU A 223 -25.66 41.15 -17.96
CA GLU A 223 -25.31 42.54 -18.28
C GLU A 223 -24.06 42.63 -19.15
N ILE A 224 -23.02 41.86 -18.81
CA ILE A 224 -21.74 41.88 -19.55
C ILE A 224 -21.93 41.30 -20.95
N LEU A 225 -22.62 40.16 -21.10
CA LEU A 225 -22.85 39.50 -22.39
C LEU A 225 -23.64 40.38 -23.38
N LEU A 226 -24.50 41.28 -22.87
CA LEU A 226 -25.28 42.22 -23.68
C LEU A 226 -24.49 43.46 -24.14
N ARG A 227 -23.27 43.67 -23.65
CA ARG A 227 -22.46 44.83 -24.07
C ARG A 227 -22.03 44.70 -25.53
N ARG A 228 -21.90 45.85 -26.22
CA ARG A 228 -21.37 45.91 -27.59
C ARG A 228 -19.85 45.64 -27.66
N ARG A 229 -19.11 45.99 -26.61
CA ARG A 229 -17.65 45.79 -26.47
C ARG A 229 -17.35 45.34 -25.04
N LYS A 230 -16.28 44.55 -24.85
CA LYS A 230 -15.94 43.92 -23.55
C LYS A 230 -17.09 43.07 -23.00
N ASN A 231 -17.64 42.23 -23.88
CA ASN A 231 -18.77 41.35 -23.62
C ASN A 231 -18.35 39.95 -23.17
N ASN A 232 -17.17 39.84 -22.58
CA ASN A 232 -16.61 38.57 -22.12
C ASN A 232 -16.51 38.62 -20.59
N PRO A 233 -17.41 37.95 -19.86
CA PRO A 233 -17.31 37.86 -18.40
C PRO A 233 -16.18 36.91 -17.99
N LEU A 234 -15.48 37.25 -16.91
CA LEU A 234 -14.45 36.42 -16.30
C LEU A 234 -14.74 36.24 -14.81
N TYR A 235 -15.08 35.02 -14.41
CA TYR A 235 -15.23 34.67 -13.01
C TYR A 235 -13.86 34.51 -12.35
N VAL A 236 -13.61 35.27 -11.30
CA VAL A 236 -12.38 35.19 -10.49
C VAL A 236 -12.79 34.88 -9.06
N GLY A 237 -12.35 33.72 -8.55
CA GLY A 237 -12.69 33.24 -7.21
C GLY A 237 -11.88 32.01 -6.84
N ASP A 238 -11.82 31.64 -5.56
CA ASP A 238 -11.09 30.44 -5.13
C ASP A 238 -11.66 29.15 -5.76
N PRO A 239 -10.87 28.06 -5.86
CA PRO A 239 -11.42 26.74 -6.22
C PRO A 239 -12.55 26.34 -5.28
N GLY A 240 -13.60 25.69 -5.81
CA GLY A 240 -14.74 25.20 -5.00
C GLY A 240 -15.84 26.23 -4.69
N VAL A 241 -15.72 27.49 -5.09
CA VAL A 241 -16.81 28.49 -4.87
C VAL A 241 -18.04 28.31 -5.79
N GLY A 242 -17.98 27.40 -6.76
CA GLY A 242 -19.06 27.12 -7.72
C GLY A 242 -19.03 27.95 -9.01
N LYS A 243 -17.85 28.24 -9.58
CA LYS A 243 -17.71 29.04 -10.82
C LYS A 243 -18.42 28.40 -12.02
N THR A 244 -18.22 27.09 -12.21
CA THR A 244 -18.88 26.28 -13.24
C THR A 244 -20.39 26.25 -13.03
N THR A 245 -20.82 26.12 -11.78
CA THR A 245 -22.25 26.13 -11.40
C THR A 245 -22.93 27.43 -11.82
N ILE A 246 -22.27 28.59 -11.70
CA ILE A 246 -22.86 29.87 -12.17
C ILE A 246 -23.11 29.85 -13.69
N VAL A 247 -22.25 29.21 -14.48
CA VAL A 247 -22.46 29.06 -15.94
C VAL A 247 -23.66 28.16 -16.23
N GLU A 248 -23.75 27.06 -15.51
CA GLU A 248 -24.88 26.13 -15.59
C GLU A 248 -26.22 26.82 -15.24
N GLY A 249 -26.24 27.70 -14.24
CA GLY A 249 -27.41 28.52 -13.93
C GLY A 249 -27.78 29.51 -15.03
N LEU A 250 -26.79 30.07 -15.74
CA LEU A 250 -27.06 30.91 -16.91
C LEU A 250 -27.73 30.08 -18.03
N VAL A 251 -27.26 28.85 -18.26
CA VAL A 251 -27.86 27.93 -19.25
C VAL A 251 -29.31 27.62 -18.92
N LEU A 252 -29.61 27.34 -17.64
CA LEU A 252 -30.98 27.12 -17.18
C LEU A 252 -31.86 28.35 -17.44
N LYS A 253 -31.40 29.57 -17.08
CA LYS A 253 -32.15 30.80 -17.36
C LYS A 253 -32.39 31.03 -18.86
N ILE A 254 -31.45 30.62 -19.72
CA ILE A 254 -31.63 30.69 -21.19
C ILE A 254 -32.75 29.75 -21.64
N ILE A 255 -32.76 28.51 -21.17
CA ILE A 255 -33.75 27.48 -21.53
C ILE A 255 -35.15 27.83 -21.02
N GLU A 256 -35.23 28.34 -19.79
CA GLU A 256 -36.49 28.80 -19.18
C GLU A 256 -37.03 30.09 -19.81
N GLY A 257 -36.24 30.77 -20.65
CA GLY A 257 -36.62 32.04 -21.28
C GLY A 257 -36.53 33.25 -20.34
N SER A 258 -35.97 33.06 -19.14
CA SER A 258 -35.75 34.05 -18.07
C SER A 258 -34.58 35.02 -18.34
N VAL A 259 -34.11 35.09 -19.59
CA VAL A 259 -33.09 36.04 -20.07
C VAL A 259 -33.68 37.03 -21.09
N PRO A 260 -33.06 38.21 -21.27
CA PRO A 260 -33.46 39.17 -22.30
C PRO A 260 -33.47 38.56 -23.70
N SER A 261 -34.35 39.07 -24.58
CA SER A 261 -34.60 38.51 -25.92
C SER A 261 -33.33 38.25 -26.75
N ALA A 262 -32.33 39.11 -26.61
CA ALA A 262 -31.04 39.00 -27.30
C ALA A 262 -30.18 37.77 -26.90
N LEU A 263 -30.47 37.11 -25.79
CA LEU A 263 -29.76 35.91 -25.30
C LEU A 263 -30.60 34.64 -25.31
N ARG A 264 -31.89 34.71 -25.67
CA ARG A 264 -32.78 33.54 -25.65
C ARG A 264 -32.37 32.44 -26.62
N SER A 265 -31.76 32.81 -27.75
CA SER A 265 -31.26 31.87 -28.75
C SER A 265 -29.78 31.52 -28.54
N SER A 266 -29.17 31.89 -27.42
CA SER A 266 -27.75 31.63 -27.18
C SER A 266 -27.48 30.18 -26.79
N ILE A 267 -26.39 29.62 -27.31
CA ILE A 267 -25.93 28.26 -27.00
C ILE A 267 -24.54 28.33 -26.38
N ILE A 268 -24.37 27.73 -25.20
CA ILE A 268 -23.11 27.74 -24.48
C ILE A 268 -22.36 26.41 -24.72
N TYR A 269 -21.15 26.52 -25.24
CA TYR A 269 -20.24 25.40 -25.49
C TYR A 269 -19.09 25.44 -24.48
N ALA A 270 -18.97 24.42 -23.64
CA ALA A 270 -17.85 24.27 -22.72
C ALA A 270 -16.68 23.58 -23.43
N LEU A 271 -15.50 24.20 -23.38
CA LEU A 271 -14.29 23.66 -23.97
C LEU A 271 -13.77 22.47 -23.15
N ASP A 272 -13.51 21.33 -23.80
CA ASP A 272 -12.86 20.19 -23.16
C ASP A 272 -11.35 20.18 -23.49
N LEU A 273 -10.56 20.64 -22.52
CA LEU A 273 -9.10 20.64 -22.62
C LEU A 273 -8.51 19.23 -22.78
N GLY A 274 -9.15 18.21 -22.21
CA GLY A 274 -8.71 16.82 -22.33
C GLY A 274 -8.78 16.32 -23.76
N SER A 275 -9.93 16.54 -24.41
CA SER A 275 -10.11 16.20 -25.84
C SER A 275 -9.22 17.04 -26.77
N LEU A 276 -8.94 18.29 -26.40
CA LEU A 276 -8.02 19.14 -27.16
C LEU A 276 -6.58 18.65 -27.14
N LEU A 277 -6.09 18.19 -25.98
CA LEU A 277 -4.72 17.69 -25.79
C LEU A 277 -4.58 16.23 -26.24
N ALA A 278 -5.66 15.46 -26.25
CA ALA A 278 -5.65 14.07 -26.70
C ALA A 278 -5.19 13.98 -28.16
N GLY A 279 -4.05 13.33 -28.38
CA GLY A 279 -3.49 13.08 -29.71
C GLY A 279 -2.80 14.28 -30.37
N THR A 280 -2.50 15.37 -29.64
CA THR A 280 -1.60 16.43 -30.15
C THR A 280 -0.14 16.03 -29.90
N ARG A 281 0.68 15.95 -30.96
CA ARG A 281 2.12 15.64 -30.84
C ARG A 281 2.98 16.90 -30.83
N TYR A 282 2.52 17.94 -31.51
CA TYR A 282 3.20 19.22 -31.63
C TYR A 282 2.31 20.36 -31.15
N ARG A 283 2.93 21.43 -30.66
CA ARG A 283 2.24 22.67 -30.28
C ARG A 283 1.35 23.23 -31.41
N GLY A 284 1.78 23.08 -32.66
CA GLY A 284 1.02 23.51 -33.84
C GLY A 284 -0.35 22.81 -33.98
N ASP A 285 -0.43 21.53 -33.64
CA ASP A 285 -1.68 20.75 -33.72
C ASP A 285 -2.74 21.30 -32.76
N PHE A 286 -2.30 21.67 -31.55
CA PHE A 286 -3.15 22.29 -30.54
C PHE A 286 -3.64 23.66 -31.00
N GLU A 287 -2.74 24.50 -31.51
CA GLU A 287 -3.07 25.82 -32.04
C GLU A 287 -4.05 25.74 -33.22
N GLU A 288 -3.89 24.75 -34.12
CA GLU A 288 -4.80 24.51 -35.25
C GLU A 288 -6.20 24.10 -34.78
N ARG A 289 -6.31 23.22 -33.77
CA ARG A 289 -7.59 22.83 -33.17
C ARG A 289 -8.29 23.98 -32.47
N ILE A 290 -7.56 24.81 -31.72
CA ILE A 290 -8.14 26.02 -31.10
C ILE A 290 -8.64 26.98 -32.19
N LYS A 291 -7.88 27.14 -33.27
CA LYS A 291 -8.26 28.00 -34.40
C LYS A 291 -9.51 27.49 -35.11
N SER A 292 -9.68 26.18 -35.29
CA SER A 292 -10.88 25.60 -35.90
C SER A 292 -12.11 25.79 -35.01
N ILE A 293 -11.99 25.62 -33.69
CA ILE A 293 -13.07 25.89 -32.73
C ILE A 293 -13.49 27.35 -32.76
N ILE A 294 -12.54 28.30 -32.75
CA ILE A 294 -12.85 29.73 -32.84
C ILE A 294 -13.64 30.02 -34.12
N LYS A 295 -13.21 29.46 -35.25
CA LYS A 295 -13.89 29.65 -36.55
C LYS A 295 -15.32 29.09 -36.53
N ALA A 296 -15.50 27.88 -35.99
CA ALA A 296 -16.83 27.25 -35.88
C ALA A 296 -17.79 28.07 -34.99
N ILE A 297 -17.27 28.68 -33.91
CA ILE A 297 -18.07 29.55 -33.03
C ILE A 297 -18.38 30.90 -33.70
N GLU A 298 -17.44 31.48 -34.45
CA GLU A 298 -17.67 32.76 -35.15
C GLU A 298 -18.78 32.66 -36.21
N VAL A 299 -18.96 31.49 -36.84
CA VAL A 299 -19.99 31.24 -37.85
C VAL A 299 -21.37 31.01 -37.23
N LYS A 300 -21.45 30.55 -35.97
CA LYS A 300 -22.72 30.18 -35.32
C LYS A 300 -23.31 31.37 -34.53
N PRO A 301 -24.43 31.97 -34.98
CA PRO A 301 -25.00 33.15 -34.32
C PRO A 301 -25.50 32.80 -32.91
N GLY A 302 -25.09 33.58 -31.92
CA GLY A 302 -25.49 33.38 -30.52
C GLY A 302 -24.68 32.31 -29.77
N ALA A 303 -23.68 31.69 -30.39
CA ALA A 303 -22.77 30.77 -29.70
C ALA A 303 -21.86 31.52 -28.69
N ILE A 304 -21.69 30.92 -27.52
CA ILE A 304 -20.83 31.44 -26.44
C ILE A 304 -19.88 30.31 -26.03
N LEU A 305 -18.58 30.61 -26.00
CA LEU A 305 -17.55 29.67 -25.54
C LEU A 305 -17.38 29.80 -24.02
N PHE A 306 -17.37 28.70 -23.28
CA PHE A 306 -17.02 28.66 -21.86
C PHE A 306 -15.67 27.95 -21.65
N ILE A 307 -14.79 28.55 -20.87
CA ILE A 307 -13.46 28.04 -20.54
C ILE A 307 -13.27 28.13 -19.01
N ASP A 308 -13.29 26.99 -18.31
CA ASP A 308 -13.28 26.96 -16.82
C ASP A 308 -11.92 27.33 -16.22
N GLU A 309 -10.83 26.91 -16.84
CA GLU A 309 -9.48 27.21 -16.40
C GLU A 309 -8.77 28.03 -17.47
N ILE A 310 -9.27 29.24 -17.76
CA ILE A 310 -8.81 30.03 -18.90
C ILE A 310 -7.32 30.36 -18.86
N HIS A 311 -6.71 30.38 -17.67
CA HIS A 311 -5.28 30.59 -17.47
C HIS A 311 -4.42 29.48 -18.07
N THR A 312 -4.93 28.25 -18.22
CA THR A 312 -4.19 27.11 -18.82
C THR A 312 -3.88 27.35 -20.30
N ILE A 313 -4.68 28.18 -20.95
CA ILE A 313 -4.57 28.53 -22.38
C ILE A 313 -3.70 29.79 -22.56
N ILE A 314 -3.38 30.50 -21.47
CA ILE A 314 -2.70 31.80 -21.47
C ILE A 314 -1.30 31.62 -20.90
N GLY A 315 -0.32 31.48 -21.80
CA GLY A 315 1.08 31.37 -21.43
C GLY A 315 1.58 32.72 -20.94
N ALA A 316 1.81 32.85 -19.63
CA ALA A 316 2.43 34.03 -19.04
C ALA A 316 3.94 34.06 -19.32
N GLY A 317 4.33 34.16 -20.60
CA GLY A 317 5.66 34.60 -21.03
C GLY A 317 6.87 33.87 -20.43
N SER A 318 6.91 32.53 -20.45
CA SER A 318 8.04 31.79 -19.87
C SER A 318 8.82 30.94 -20.89
N THR A 319 10.07 31.37 -21.14
CA THR A 319 11.20 30.46 -20.93
C THR A 319 10.98 29.77 -19.59
N SER A 320 10.85 28.44 -19.59
CA SER A 320 10.44 27.52 -18.51
C SER A 320 8.93 27.17 -18.45
N GLY A 321 8.59 25.99 -18.98
CA GLY A 321 7.61 25.07 -18.38
C GLY A 321 6.17 25.03 -18.89
N SER A 322 5.60 26.08 -19.49
CA SER A 322 4.18 26.05 -19.92
C SER A 322 4.06 25.79 -21.43
N PHE A 323 3.61 24.60 -21.80
CA PHE A 323 3.57 24.11 -23.19
C PHE A 323 2.49 24.77 -24.08
N LEU A 324 1.56 25.55 -23.51
CA LEU A 324 0.35 26.02 -24.19
C LEU A 324 0.25 27.56 -24.10
N ASP A 325 0.39 28.26 -25.22
CA ASP A 325 0.09 29.69 -25.31
C ASP A 325 -0.80 29.98 -26.53
N ALA A 326 -2.11 29.86 -26.33
CA ALA A 326 -3.13 30.20 -27.33
C ALA A 326 -3.80 31.55 -27.04
N GLY A 327 -3.28 32.33 -26.08
CA GLY A 327 -3.77 33.69 -25.79
C GLY A 327 -3.68 34.61 -27.02
N ASN A 328 -2.68 34.41 -27.87
CA ASN A 328 -2.51 35.18 -29.12
C ASN A 328 -3.57 34.86 -30.19
N LEU A 329 -4.14 33.65 -30.19
CA LEU A 329 -5.21 33.25 -31.12
C LEU A 329 -6.57 33.84 -30.74
N LEU A 330 -6.81 34.02 -29.43
CA LEU A 330 -8.07 34.56 -28.91
C LEU A 330 -8.15 36.09 -29.04
N LYS A 331 -7.01 36.80 -28.92
CA LYS A 331 -6.95 38.28 -28.91
C LYS A 331 -7.67 38.94 -30.11
N PRO A 332 -7.47 38.51 -31.38
CA PRO A 332 -8.13 39.13 -32.53
C PRO A 332 -9.65 38.93 -32.53
N ALA A 333 -10.12 37.71 -32.26
CA ALA A 333 -11.54 37.37 -32.26
C ALA A 333 -12.31 38.09 -31.13
N LEU A 334 -11.70 38.16 -29.94
CA LEU A 334 -12.25 38.91 -28.79
C LEU A 334 -12.21 40.43 -29.01
N ALA A 335 -11.25 40.95 -29.77
CA ALA A 335 -11.16 42.38 -30.09
C ALA A 335 -12.20 42.83 -31.11
N ARG A 336 -12.47 41.99 -32.13
CA ARG A 336 -13.52 42.23 -33.14
C ARG A 336 -14.93 42.05 -32.56
N GLY A 337 -15.06 41.32 -31.45
CA GLY A 337 -16.35 40.99 -30.83
C GLY A 337 -17.12 39.89 -31.57
N THR A 338 -16.45 39.20 -32.51
CA THR A 338 -16.97 38.04 -33.25
C THR A 338 -17.05 36.79 -32.36
N LEU A 339 -16.15 36.67 -31.39
CA LEU A 339 -16.16 35.62 -30.37
C LEU A 339 -16.71 36.17 -29.04
N ARG A 340 -17.73 35.50 -28.47
CA ARG A 340 -18.18 35.69 -27.09
C ARG A 340 -17.66 34.56 -26.22
N CYS A 341 -17.01 34.91 -25.12
CA CYS A 341 -16.40 33.93 -24.21
C CYS A 341 -16.73 34.24 -22.74
N ILE A 342 -17.05 33.20 -21.98
CA ILE A 342 -17.09 33.21 -20.52
C ILE A 342 -15.83 32.49 -20.04
N GLY A 343 -15.03 33.12 -19.19
CA GLY A 343 -13.86 32.50 -18.57
C GLY A 343 -14.08 32.29 -17.07
N ALA A 344 -13.42 31.29 -16.49
CA ALA A 344 -13.20 31.19 -15.06
C ALA A 344 -11.71 31.02 -14.75
N THR A 345 -11.30 31.47 -13.56
CA THR A 345 -9.91 31.35 -13.06
C THR A 345 -9.87 31.59 -11.55
N THR A 346 -8.75 31.26 -10.91
CA THR A 346 -8.51 31.59 -9.50
C THR A 346 -7.92 32.99 -9.31
N TYR A 347 -7.97 33.53 -8.07
CA TYR A 347 -7.30 34.80 -7.76
C TYR A 347 -5.79 34.74 -8.01
N ARG A 348 -5.16 33.61 -7.65
CA ARG A 348 -3.72 33.40 -7.83
C ARG A 348 -3.35 33.44 -9.31
N GLU A 349 -3.98 32.62 -10.13
CA GLU A 349 -3.71 32.55 -11.58
C GLU A 349 -4.07 33.84 -12.31
N TYR A 350 -5.12 34.53 -11.86
CA TYR A 350 -5.48 35.84 -12.39
C TYR A 350 -4.32 36.82 -12.26
N SER A 351 -3.76 36.99 -11.05
CA SER A 351 -2.67 37.95 -10.83
C SER A 351 -1.32 37.48 -11.37
N THR A 352 -1.02 36.18 -11.34
CA THR A 352 0.28 35.67 -11.81
C THR A 352 0.38 35.64 -13.34
N SER A 353 -0.73 35.39 -14.03
CA SER A 353 -0.71 35.03 -15.45
C SER A 353 -1.65 35.91 -16.29
N PHE A 354 -2.92 36.02 -15.91
CA PHE A 354 -3.94 36.70 -16.73
C PHE A 354 -3.81 38.23 -16.74
N GLU A 355 -3.52 38.84 -15.58
CA GLU A 355 -3.41 40.28 -15.38
C GLU A 355 -2.14 40.85 -16.04
N LYS A 356 -1.07 40.05 -16.12
CA LYS A 356 0.17 40.42 -16.80
C LYS A 356 -0.04 40.62 -18.30
N ASP A 357 -0.93 39.85 -18.94
CA ASP A 357 -1.34 40.09 -20.32
C ASP A 357 -2.40 41.19 -20.40
N LYS A 358 -1.93 42.45 -20.39
CA LYS A 358 -2.78 43.65 -20.50
C LYS A 358 -3.67 43.64 -21.76
N ALA A 359 -3.26 42.97 -22.84
CA ALA A 359 -3.98 42.97 -24.10
C ALA A 359 -5.23 42.06 -24.06
N LEU A 360 -5.14 40.95 -23.33
CA LEU A 360 -6.25 40.03 -23.09
C LEU A 360 -7.12 40.49 -21.91
N ALA A 361 -6.51 40.90 -20.79
CA ALA A 361 -7.22 41.35 -19.59
C ALA A 361 -8.24 42.45 -19.88
N ARG A 362 -7.90 43.40 -20.75
CA ARG A 362 -8.80 44.50 -21.18
C ARG A 362 -10.03 44.05 -21.99
N ARG A 363 -10.09 42.80 -22.46
CA ARG A 363 -11.20 42.23 -23.26
C ARG A 363 -12.23 41.53 -22.39
N PHE A 364 -11.85 41.18 -21.16
CA PHE A 364 -12.71 40.55 -20.19
C PHE A 364 -13.18 41.55 -19.12
N GLN A 365 -14.35 41.28 -18.54
CA GLN A 365 -14.86 41.99 -17.38
C GLN A 365 -14.84 41.04 -16.18
N LYS A 366 -14.03 41.39 -15.18
CA LYS A 366 -13.89 40.63 -13.93
C LYS A 366 -15.19 40.64 -13.12
N ILE A 367 -15.62 39.45 -12.69
CA ILE A 367 -16.70 39.21 -11.73
C ILE A 367 -16.07 38.44 -10.56
N ASN A 368 -16.06 39.04 -9.38
CA ASN A 368 -15.51 38.38 -8.19
C ASN A 368 -16.55 37.41 -7.63
N VAL A 369 -16.20 36.13 -7.55
CA VAL A 369 -17.03 35.09 -6.93
C VAL A 369 -16.48 34.84 -5.53
N LYS A 370 -17.29 35.13 -4.52
CA LYS A 370 -16.92 34.97 -3.11
C LYS A 370 -17.35 33.60 -2.57
N GLU A 371 -16.67 33.15 -1.52
CA GLU A 371 -17.12 32.01 -0.70
C GLU A 371 -18.57 32.22 -0.23
N SER A 372 -19.38 31.16 -0.26
CA SER A 372 -20.75 31.20 0.25
C SER A 372 -20.75 31.25 1.77
N SER A 373 -21.65 32.04 2.36
CA SER A 373 -21.87 32.00 3.81
C SER A 373 -22.41 30.63 4.25
N VAL A 374 -22.30 30.30 5.53
CA VAL A 374 -22.87 29.06 6.09
C VAL A 374 -24.38 28.98 5.81
N ASN A 375 -25.11 30.10 5.97
CA ASN A 375 -26.54 30.15 5.71
C ASN A 375 -26.91 29.95 4.23
N GLU A 376 -26.13 30.53 3.31
CA GLU A 376 -26.31 30.29 1.87
C GLU A 376 -25.99 28.84 1.50
N THR A 377 -24.93 28.28 2.10
CA THR A 377 -24.54 26.88 1.89
C THR A 377 -25.64 25.93 2.34
N ILE A 378 -26.29 26.18 3.49
CA ILE A 378 -27.45 25.38 3.93
C ILE A 378 -28.56 25.37 2.86
N LYS A 379 -28.85 26.52 2.25
CA LYS A 379 -29.85 26.61 1.17
C LYS A 379 -29.42 25.86 -0.08
N ILE A 380 -28.14 25.96 -0.45
CA ILE A 380 -27.55 25.22 -1.58
C ILE A 380 -27.68 23.72 -1.35
N LEU A 381 -27.24 23.22 -0.19
CA LEU A 381 -27.33 21.81 0.18
C LEU A 381 -28.77 21.31 0.21
N ASP A 382 -29.72 22.09 0.77
CA ASP A 382 -31.13 21.70 0.80
C ASP A 382 -31.74 21.62 -0.61
N GLY A 383 -31.27 22.44 -1.54
CA GLY A 383 -31.68 22.40 -2.94
C GLY A 383 -31.13 21.20 -3.71
N ILE A 384 -29.87 20.83 -3.50
CA ILE A 384 -29.23 19.71 -4.23
C ILE A 384 -29.42 18.36 -3.56
N LYS A 385 -29.87 18.30 -2.28
CA LYS A 385 -29.94 17.04 -1.52
C LYS A 385 -30.68 15.92 -2.26
N HIS A 386 -31.74 16.24 -2.99
CA HIS A 386 -32.59 15.24 -3.64
C HIS A 386 -31.85 14.44 -4.73
N TYR A 387 -30.83 15.04 -5.38
CA TYR A 387 -29.96 14.32 -6.32
C TYR A 387 -29.11 13.27 -5.60
N TYR A 388 -28.51 13.63 -4.46
CA TYR A 388 -27.73 12.71 -3.63
C TYR A 388 -28.59 11.64 -2.96
N GLU A 389 -29.81 12.00 -2.53
CA GLU A 389 -30.79 11.04 -2.00
C GLU A 389 -31.15 9.98 -3.03
N GLY A 390 -31.43 10.39 -4.27
CA GLY A 390 -31.72 9.46 -5.38
C GLY A 390 -30.53 8.58 -5.76
N TYR A 391 -29.32 9.15 -5.80
CA TYR A 391 -28.10 8.42 -6.19
C TYR A 391 -27.64 7.41 -5.13
N HIS A 392 -27.70 7.78 -3.85
CA HIS A 392 -27.26 6.93 -2.75
C HIS A 392 -28.38 6.06 -2.17
N GLY A 393 -29.64 6.39 -2.42
CA GLY A 393 -30.79 5.70 -1.82
C GLY A 393 -30.99 6.03 -0.34
N VAL A 394 -30.63 7.26 0.07
CA VAL A 394 -30.69 7.75 1.45
C VAL A 394 -31.56 9.00 1.55
N TYR A 395 -31.82 9.48 2.76
CA TYR A 395 -32.59 10.69 3.08
C TYR A 395 -31.79 11.53 4.08
N TYR A 396 -31.57 12.81 3.79
CA TYR A 396 -30.83 13.70 4.68
C TYR A 396 -31.79 14.50 5.56
N THR A 397 -31.61 14.38 6.89
CA THR A 397 -32.36 15.23 7.83
C THR A 397 -31.94 16.69 7.72
N LYS A 398 -32.86 17.63 8.03
CA LYS A 398 -32.54 19.08 8.06
C LYS A 398 -31.34 19.40 8.98
N ASN A 399 -31.25 18.68 10.10
CA ASN A 399 -30.13 18.84 11.04
C ASN A 399 -28.81 18.32 10.45
N ALA A 400 -28.82 17.26 9.64
CA ALA A 400 -27.63 16.78 8.93
C ALA A 400 -27.12 17.83 7.93
N ILE A 401 -28.00 18.44 7.14
CA ILE A 401 -27.64 19.50 6.20
C ILE A 401 -27.02 20.71 6.91
N ARG A 402 -27.65 21.17 8.01
CA ARG A 402 -27.10 22.25 8.84
C ARG A 402 -25.73 21.88 9.41
N SER A 403 -25.62 20.68 9.98
CA SER A 403 -24.36 20.18 10.54
C SER A 403 -23.26 20.08 9.48
N ALA A 404 -23.59 19.68 8.25
CA ALA A 404 -22.61 19.58 7.16
C ALA A 404 -22.00 20.95 6.84
N ALA A 405 -22.82 22.00 6.74
CA ALA A 405 -22.33 23.36 6.50
C ALA A 405 -21.54 23.93 7.69
N GLU A 406 -22.07 23.84 8.91
CA GLU A 406 -21.43 24.40 10.12
C GLU A 406 -20.12 23.69 10.48
N LEU A 407 -20.15 22.35 10.50
CA LEU A 407 -18.99 21.55 10.93
C LEU A 407 -17.92 21.49 9.84
N SER A 408 -18.27 21.43 8.55
CA SER A 408 -17.25 21.53 7.49
C SER A 408 -16.59 22.91 7.48
N HIS A 409 -17.34 23.98 7.77
CA HIS A 409 -16.75 25.31 7.93
C HIS A 409 -15.74 25.36 9.08
N LYS A 410 -16.07 24.73 10.22
CA LYS A 410 -15.25 24.72 11.43
C LYS A 410 -14.03 23.79 11.36
N TYR A 411 -14.19 22.57 10.86
CA TYR A 411 -13.18 21.51 10.96
C TYR A 411 -12.41 21.23 9.66
N ILE A 412 -12.99 21.48 8.49
CA ILE A 412 -12.30 21.27 7.20
C ILE A 412 -11.66 22.58 6.77
N THR A 413 -10.38 22.74 7.11
CA THR A 413 -9.56 23.93 6.80
C THR A 413 -8.81 23.74 5.48
N GLY A 414 -8.61 24.83 4.72
CA GLY A 414 -7.91 24.78 3.43
C GLY A 414 -8.82 24.51 2.22
N ARG A 415 -10.11 24.21 2.46
CA ARG A 415 -11.17 24.18 1.43
C ARG A 415 -12.25 25.21 1.75
N ILE A 416 -12.99 25.59 0.71
CA ILE A 416 -13.93 26.72 0.70
C ILE A 416 -15.38 26.22 0.58
N LEU A 417 -16.33 26.94 1.15
CA LEU A 417 -17.77 26.68 0.96
C LEU A 417 -18.26 27.16 -0.42
N PRO A 418 -19.17 26.43 -1.08
CA PRO A 418 -19.93 25.28 -0.58
C PRO A 418 -19.29 23.90 -0.80
N ASP A 419 -18.25 23.78 -1.63
CA ASP A 419 -17.61 22.53 -2.08
C ASP A 419 -17.37 21.52 -0.95
N LYS A 420 -16.66 21.92 0.11
CA LYS A 420 -16.37 21.03 1.24
C LYS A 420 -17.61 20.51 1.97
N ALA A 421 -18.74 21.21 1.92
CA ALA A 421 -19.98 20.77 2.54
C ALA A 421 -20.76 19.80 1.64
N VAL A 422 -20.63 19.97 0.32
CA VAL A 422 -21.17 19.04 -0.69
C VAL A 422 -20.45 17.69 -0.59
N ASP A 423 -19.11 17.71 -0.54
CA ASP A 423 -18.30 16.50 -0.34
C ASP A 423 -18.71 15.72 0.92
N VAL A 424 -18.95 16.43 2.03
CA VAL A 424 -19.35 15.81 3.30
C VAL A 424 -20.70 15.11 3.20
N ILE A 425 -21.69 15.70 2.52
CA ILE A 425 -23.00 15.02 2.36
C ILE A 425 -22.91 13.84 1.39
N ASP A 426 -22.10 13.94 0.34
CA ASP A 426 -21.90 12.88 -0.64
C ASP A 426 -21.23 11.66 -0.01
N GLU A 427 -20.13 11.88 0.72
CA GLU A 427 -19.40 10.83 1.42
C GLU A 427 -20.23 10.20 2.55
N ALA A 428 -21.03 11.00 3.27
CA ALA A 428 -21.96 10.47 4.26
C ALA A 428 -23.03 9.56 3.61
N GLY A 429 -23.55 9.94 2.44
CA GLY A 429 -24.49 9.13 1.67
C GLY A 429 -23.88 7.82 1.18
N ALA A 430 -22.68 7.89 0.59
CA ALA A 430 -21.94 6.73 0.14
C ALA A 430 -21.62 5.74 1.28
N TYR A 431 -21.25 6.27 2.45
CA TYR A 431 -20.99 5.45 3.63
C TYR A 431 -22.23 4.72 4.15
N CYS A 432 -23.38 5.41 4.21
CA CYS A 432 -24.64 4.79 4.57
C CYS A 432 -25.04 3.68 3.57
N LYS A 433 -24.75 3.85 2.27
CA LYS A 433 -25.01 2.85 1.23
C LYS A 433 -24.16 1.57 1.39
N LEU A 434 -22.91 1.69 1.87
CA LEU A 434 -22.03 0.55 2.15
C LEU A 434 -22.51 -0.30 3.32
N LEU A 435 -23.08 0.34 4.36
CA LEU A 435 -23.59 -0.33 5.54
C LEU A 435 -24.99 -0.90 5.27
N ARG A 436 -25.05 -2.09 4.63
CA ARG A 436 -26.27 -2.82 4.20
C ARG A 436 -27.42 -2.96 5.22
N ASN A 437 -27.23 -2.59 6.49
CA ASN A 437 -28.16 -2.78 7.61
C ASN A 437 -28.50 -1.52 8.44
N ARG A 438 -28.07 -0.30 8.06
CA ARG A 438 -28.51 0.93 8.75
C ARG A 438 -29.46 1.74 7.90
N GLY A 439 -30.49 2.28 8.55
CA GLY A 439 -31.62 2.94 7.93
C GLY A 439 -31.22 3.98 6.88
N LYS A 440 -32.12 4.20 5.92
CA LYS A 440 -31.99 5.13 4.80
C LYS A 440 -31.89 6.61 5.24
N ILE A 441 -31.54 6.94 6.48
CA ILE A 441 -31.61 8.31 7.02
C ILE A 441 -30.25 8.74 7.55
N VAL A 442 -29.68 9.79 6.96
CA VAL A 442 -28.45 10.44 7.40
C VAL A 442 -28.78 11.53 8.41
N ASN A 443 -28.21 11.40 9.61
CA ASN A 443 -28.39 12.34 10.72
C ASN A 443 -27.11 13.15 11.01
N SER A 444 -27.19 14.08 11.96
CA SER A 444 -26.04 14.92 12.37
C SER A 444 -24.84 14.10 12.89
N ARG A 445 -25.08 12.94 13.53
CA ARG A 445 -24.02 12.03 14.00
C ARG A 445 -23.26 11.40 12.84
N ASP A 446 -23.95 11.03 11.77
CA ASP A 446 -23.31 10.46 10.57
C ASP A 446 -22.41 11.50 9.89
N ILE A 447 -22.87 12.76 9.81
CA ILE A 447 -22.07 13.89 9.32
C ILE A 447 -20.81 14.09 10.18
N LYS A 448 -20.95 14.10 11.51
CA LYS A 448 -19.81 14.19 12.43
C LYS A 448 -18.79 13.07 12.21
N ASN A 449 -19.27 11.84 12.04
CA ASN A 449 -18.41 10.68 11.76
C ASN A 449 -17.70 10.81 10.41
N THR A 450 -18.37 11.33 9.38
CA THR A 450 -17.76 11.59 8.07
C THR A 450 -16.69 12.67 8.17
N ILE A 451 -16.97 13.81 8.81
CA ILE A 451 -15.96 14.87 9.00
C ILE A 451 -14.78 14.35 9.83
N THR A 452 -15.03 13.53 10.85
CA THR A 452 -13.97 12.90 11.65
C THR A 452 -13.06 12.01 10.79
N ARG A 453 -13.62 11.27 9.82
CA ARG A 453 -12.84 10.45 8.88
C ARG A 453 -12.05 11.30 7.87
N ILE A 454 -12.64 12.38 7.37
CA ILE A 454 -11.98 13.29 6.43
C ILE A 454 -10.80 14.01 7.10
N THR A 455 -11.00 14.48 8.33
CA THR A 455 -10.05 15.40 9.01
C THR A 455 -9.14 14.71 10.01
N ASN A 456 -9.43 13.46 10.39
CA ASN A 456 -8.88 12.80 11.58
C ASN A 456 -9.07 13.58 12.89
N VAL A 457 -9.97 14.58 12.91
CA VAL A 457 -10.32 15.35 14.11
C VAL A 457 -11.63 14.80 14.67
N PRO A 458 -11.65 14.26 15.91
CA PRO A 458 -12.87 13.77 16.53
C PRO A 458 -13.93 14.89 16.65
N CYS A 459 -14.99 14.79 15.85
CA CYS A 459 -16.17 15.65 15.97
C CYS A 459 -17.15 15.09 17.01
N GLY A 460 -16.64 14.68 18.19
CA GLY A 460 -17.43 14.08 19.26
C GLY A 460 -18.54 15.01 19.77
N SER A 461 -19.53 14.45 20.47
CA SER A 461 -20.34 15.28 21.36
C SER A 461 -19.44 15.80 22.49
N GLU A 462 -19.68 17.03 22.95
CA GLU A 462 -18.97 17.61 24.11
C GLU A 462 -18.96 16.66 25.34
N SER A 463 -19.97 15.77 25.42
CA SER A 463 -20.05 14.69 26.42
C SER A 463 -18.86 13.72 26.44
N ASP A 464 -18.33 13.33 25.28
CA ASP A 464 -17.33 12.27 25.16
C ASP A 464 -15.94 12.81 25.52
N ASP A 465 -15.66 14.04 25.09
CA ASP A 465 -14.46 14.78 25.48
C ASP A 465 -14.47 15.06 26.99
N LEU A 466 -15.61 15.44 27.57
CA LEU A 466 -15.75 15.62 29.01
C LEU A 466 -15.52 14.32 29.79
N GLN A 467 -15.97 13.16 29.26
CA GLN A 467 -15.69 11.87 29.89
C GLN A 467 -14.20 11.53 29.87
N ARG A 468 -13.52 11.71 28.73
CA ARG A 468 -12.06 11.50 28.62
C ARG A 468 -11.30 12.37 29.61
N VAL A 469 -11.65 13.65 29.70
CA VAL A 469 -11.03 14.60 30.65
C VAL A 469 -11.31 14.20 32.10
N LYS A 470 -12.50 13.68 32.42
CA LYS A 470 -12.82 13.17 33.77
C LYS A 470 -11.93 12.00 34.18
N SER A 471 -11.67 11.06 33.28
CA SER A 471 -10.79 9.91 33.53
C SER A 471 -9.29 10.22 33.43
N LEU A 472 -8.92 11.39 32.91
CA LEU A 472 -7.54 11.71 32.54
C LEU A 472 -6.56 11.64 33.72
N LYS A 473 -6.91 12.24 34.87
CA LYS A 473 -6.05 12.23 36.08
C LYS A 473 -5.69 10.80 36.50
N ALA A 474 -6.71 9.95 36.66
CA ALA A 474 -6.55 8.57 37.09
C ALA A 474 -5.77 7.71 36.08
N ASN A 475 -5.86 8.01 34.78
CA ASN A 475 -5.09 7.29 33.75
C ASN A 475 -3.61 7.70 33.77
N LEU A 476 -3.32 9.00 33.92
CA LEU A 476 -1.95 9.50 34.00
C LEU A 476 -1.23 9.00 35.27
N GLU A 477 -1.90 9.02 36.42
CA GLU A 477 -1.34 8.56 37.71
C GLU A 477 -1.00 7.06 37.75
N LYS A 478 -1.60 6.24 36.87
CA LYS A 478 -1.25 4.80 36.77
C LYS A 478 0.11 4.55 36.13
N VAL A 479 0.59 5.49 35.32
CA VAL A 479 1.78 5.29 34.46
C VAL A 479 2.92 6.25 34.83
N ILE A 480 2.57 7.44 35.35
CA ILE A 480 3.51 8.48 35.76
C ILE A 480 3.59 8.50 37.28
N PHE A 481 4.77 8.22 37.83
CA PHE A 481 5.01 8.11 39.27
C PHE A 481 5.72 9.36 39.83
N GLY A 482 5.29 9.84 41.00
CA GLY A 482 5.97 10.90 41.76
C GLY A 482 5.84 12.31 41.19
N GLN A 483 4.83 12.55 40.34
CA GLN A 483 4.58 13.85 39.67
C GLN A 483 3.10 14.26 39.80
N GLU A 484 2.49 14.00 40.95
CA GLU A 484 1.04 14.18 41.17
C GLU A 484 0.62 15.66 41.02
N GLN A 485 1.45 16.60 41.50
CA GLN A 485 1.21 18.04 41.37
C GLN A 485 1.26 18.51 39.90
N ALA A 486 2.20 17.97 39.11
CA ALA A 486 2.31 18.28 37.68
C ALA A 486 1.09 17.78 36.91
N ILE A 487 0.65 16.55 37.21
CA ILE A 487 -0.56 15.95 36.62
C ILE A 487 -1.80 16.78 37.00
N GLU A 488 -1.94 17.17 38.26
CA GLU A 488 -3.08 17.95 38.74
C GLU A 488 -3.16 19.33 38.06
N SER A 489 -2.05 20.05 37.97
CA SER A 489 -1.98 21.35 37.29
C SER A 489 -2.36 21.23 35.81
N LEU A 490 -1.79 20.22 35.12
CA LEU A 490 -2.08 19.95 33.71
C LEU A 490 -3.56 19.61 33.49
N VAL A 491 -4.11 18.69 34.27
CA VAL A 491 -5.52 18.26 34.15
C VAL A 491 -6.47 19.42 34.43
N ASN A 492 -6.17 20.27 35.42
CA ASN A 492 -7.00 21.45 35.72
C ASN A 492 -6.98 22.46 34.57
N SER A 493 -5.83 22.70 33.95
CA SER A 493 -5.73 23.56 32.77
C SER A 493 -6.50 22.99 31.57
N ILE A 494 -6.40 21.68 31.32
CA ILE A 494 -7.13 21.01 30.22
C ILE A 494 -8.64 21.08 30.45
N LYS A 495 -9.12 20.93 31.69
CA LYS A 495 -10.54 21.10 32.02
C LYS A 495 -11.04 22.49 31.64
N ILE A 496 -10.25 23.53 31.92
CA ILE A 496 -10.58 24.91 31.53
C ILE A 496 -10.60 25.02 30.00
N ALA A 497 -9.57 24.54 29.31
CA ALA A 497 -9.50 24.58 27.85
C ALA A 497 -10.68 23.87 27.15
N LYS A 498 -11.14 22.74 27.69
CA LYS A 498 -12.25 21.93 27.15
C LYS A 498 -13.64 22.36 27.61
N SER A 499 -13.76 23.31 28.54
CA SER A 499 -15.06 23.82 29.03
C SER A 499 -15.81 24.73 28.04
N GLY A 500 -15.24 24.99 26.85
CA GLY A 500 -15.85 25.87 25.84
C GLY A 500 -15.73 27.37 26.15
N LEU A 501 -15.07 27.73 27.26
CA LEU A 501 -14.85 29.12 27.69
C LEU A 501 -13.67 29.81 26.97
N ARG A 502 -13.08 29.18 25.95
CA ARG A 502 -11.89 29.64 25.26
C ARG A 502 -12.21 30.09 23.83
N ASN A 503 -11.42 31.04 23.33
CA ASN A 503 -11.52 31.50 21.95
C ASN A 503 -11.04 30.41 20.98
N TYR A 504 -11.85 30.08 19.97
CA TYR A 504 -11.62 28.99 19.01
C TYR A 504 -10.47 29.23 18.01
N ASN A 505 -9.91 30.45 17.99
CA ASN A 505 -8.83 30.83 17.08
C ASN A 505 -7.43 30.65 17.69
N LYS A 506 -7.29 29.94 18.81
CA LYS A 506 -6.01 29.65 19.47
C LYS A 506 -5.81 28.14 19.55
N PRO A 507 -4.56 27.66 19.72
CA PRO A 507 -4.33 26.25 20.03
C PRO A 507 -5.14 25.80 21.25
N LEU A 508 -5.45 24.50 21.29
CA LEU A 508 -6.26 23.91 22.35
C LEU A 508 -5.63 24.18 23.72
N ALA A 509 -4.31 24.04 23.81
CA ALA A 509 -3.52 24.53 24.95
C ALA A 509 -2.03 24.69 24.63
N ASN A 510 -1.36 25.59 25.35
CA ASN A 510 0.07 25.85 25.29
C ASN A 510 0.70 25.64 26.68
N TYR A 511 1.62 24.69 26.79
CA TYR A 511 2.25 24.30 28.05
C TYR A 511 3.77 24.39 27.99
N LEU A 512 4.37 24.81 29.10
CA LEU A 512 5.80 24.69 29.34
C LEU A 512 6.05 23.72 30.50
N PHE A 513 6.69 22.59 30.21
CA PHE A 513 7.08 21.58 31.19
C PHE A 513 8.50 21.89 31.68
N ALA A 514 8.64 22.31 32.93
CA ALA A 514 9.91 22.73 33.51
C ALA A 514 10.37 21.77 34.62
N GLY A 515 11.63 21.34 34.56
CA GLY A 515 12.22 20.48 35.60
C GLY A 515 13.51 19.80 35.15
N PRO A 516 14.14 18.96 35.99
CA PRO A 516 15.39 18.28 35.66
C PRO A 516 15.28 17.29 34.50
N THR A 517 16.41 16.86 33.95
CA THR A 517 16.45 15.79 32.95
C THR A 517 16.05 14.45 33.55
N GLY A 518 15.25 13.66 32.82
CA GLY A 518 14.92 12.29 33.21
C GLY A 518 13.81 12.13 34.27
N VAL A 519 13.07 13.19 34.60
CA VAL A 519 11.94 13.16 35.57
C VAL A 519 10.57 12.80 34.98
N GLY A 520 10.47 12.62 33.65
CA GLY A 520 9.23 12.18 33.00
C GLY A 520 8.45 13.23 32.19
N LYS A 521 9.04 14.39 31.87
CA LYS A 521 8.40 15.45 31.05
C LYS A 521 7.85 14.93 29.72
N THR A 522 8.71 14.28 28.93
CA THR A 522 8.37 13.70 27.62
C THR A 522 7.37 12.56 27.75
N GLU A 523 7.47 11.75 28.81
CA GLU A 523 6.56 10.63 29.05
C GLU A 523 5.15 11.13 29.41
N LEU A 524 5.02 12.18 30.22
CA LEU A 524 3.70 12.79 30.51
C LEU A 524 3.03 13.31 29.23
N ALA A 525 3.78 13.94 28.32
CA ALA A 525 3.26 14.41 27.04
C ALA A 525 2.77 13.25 26.15
N LYS A 526 3.51 12.14 26.13
CA LYS A 526 3.15 10.91 25.41
C LYS A 526 1.88 10.26 25.98
N GLN A 527 1.81 10.10 27.31
CA GLN A 527 0.65 9.53 27.99
C GLN A 527 -0.59 10.43 27.88
N LEU A 528 -0.42 11.75 27.84
CA LEU A 528 -1.48 12.70 27.54
C LEU A 528 -2.05 12.48 26.14
N ALA A 529 -1.18 12.38 25.13
CA ALA A 529 -1.58 12.15 23.75
C ALA A 529 -2.40 10.84 23.64
N GLU A 530 -1.90 9.75 24.22
CA GLU A 530 -2.57 8.45 24.24
C GLU A 530 -3.94 8.51 24.95
N SER A 531 -4.00 9.10 26.14
CA SER A 531 -5.23 9.22 26.93
C SER A 531 -6.30 10.09 26.26
N MET A 532 -5.88 11.09 25.49
CA MET A 532 -6.76 12.00 24.75
C MET A 532 -7.10 11.51 23.32
N GLY A 533 -6.48 10.41 22.88
CA GLY A 533 -6.61 9.88 21.51
C GLY A 533 -6.03 10.84 20.46
N MET A 534 -4.95 11.54 20.79
CA MET A 534 -4.24 12.50 19.94
C MET A 534 -2.95 11.88 19.41
N ASN A 535 -2.54 12.27 18.19
CA ASN A 535 -1.24 11.89 17.66
C ASN A 535 -0.13 12.68 18.35
N LEU A 536 1.02 12.05 18.66
CA LEU A 536 2.19 12.76 19.19
C LEU A 536 3.15 13.13 18.06
N ILE A 537 3.40 14.43 17.88
CA ILE A 537 4.40 14.96 16.96
C ILE A 537 5.55 15.50 17.82
N ARG A 538 6.76 14.99 17.66
CA ARG A 538 7.91 15.37 18.49
C ARG A 538 9.01 16.00 17.65
N PHE A 539 9.53 17.13 18.13
CA PHE A 539 10.71 17.80 17.59
C PHE A 539 11.74 18.02 18.70
N ASP A 540 13.00 17.67 18.45
CA ASP A 540 14.13 17.99 19.33
C ASP A 540 14.70 19.36 18.94
N MET A 541 14.60 20.34 19.84
CA MET A 541 15.04 21.71 19.56
C MET A 541 16.56 21.85 19.51
N SER A 542 17.32 20.84 19.94
CA SER A 542 18.77 20.78 19.75
C SER A 542 19.16 20.69 18.26
N GLU A 543 18.28 20.21 17.38
CA GLU A 543 18.49 20.19 15.93
C GLU A 543 18.25 21.57 15.28
N TYR A 544 17.63 22.51 16.01
CA TYR A 544 17.17 23.79 15.49
C TYR A 544 17.89 25.00 16.12
N ILE A 545 19.17 24.82 16.44
CA ILE A 545 20.04 25.88 16.99
C ILE A 545 20.41 26.91 15.90
N GLU A 546 20.56 26.47 14.66
CA GLU A 546 21.05 27.30 13.55
C GLU A 546 19.88 27.90 12.75
N SER A 547 20.04 29.13 12.25
CA SER A 547 18.97 29.84 11.53
C SER A 547 18.49 29.14 10.25
N HIS A 548 19.36 28.36 9.58
CA HIS A 548 19.01 27.68 8.33
C HIS A 548 18.20 26.39 8.52
N THR A 549 18.22 25.79 9.72
CA THR A 549 17.40 24.60 10.01
C THR A 549 15.93 24.97 10.28
N ILE A 550 15.64 26.24 10.58
CA ILE A 550 14.28 26.79 10.71
C ILE A 550 13.52 26.67 9.38
N SER A 551 14.22 26.89 8.26
CA SER A 551 13.66 26.69 6.92
C SER A 551 13.22 25.25 6.67
N ARG A 552 13.80 24.25 7.36
CA ARG A 552 13.29 22.87 7.31
C ARG A 552 12.01 22.68 8.13
N MET A 553 11.83 23.46 9.19
CA MET A 553 10.67 23.36 10.07
C MET A 553 9.40 23.96 9.45
N ILE A 554 9.52 25.15 8.83
CA ILE A 554 8.38 25.85 8.21
C ILE A 554 8.33 25.68 6.70
N GLY A 555 9.49 25.59 6.03
CA GLY A 555 9.64 25.58 4.58
C GLY A 555 10.69 26.61 4.14
N SER A 556 11.44 26.31 3.07
CA SER A 556 12.39 27.27 2.48
C SER A 556 11.66 28.31 1.62
N PRO A 557 12.08 29.59 1.60
CA PRO A 557 11.49 30.61 0.74
C PRO A 557 11.83 30.39 -0.75
N PRO A 558 11.06 30.97 -1.69
CA PRO A 558 11.30 30.86 -3.14
C PRO A 558 12.73 31.25 -3.53
N GLY A 559 13.43 30.35 -4.23
CA GLY A 559 14.81 30.56 -4.72
C GLY A 559 15.92 29.91 -3.87
N TYR A 560 15.58 29.23 -2.78
CA TYR A 560 16.54 28.45 -1.96
C TYR A 560 16.41 26.95 -2.19
N VAL A 561 17.52 26.20 -2.01
CA VAL A 561 17.52 24.73 -2.10
C VAL A 561 16.54 24.15 -1.08
N GLY A 562 15.63 23.29 -1.53
CA GLY A 562 14.54 22.75 -0.69
C GLY A 562 13.24 23.56 -0.76
N TYR A 563 13.12 24.57 -1.64
CA TYR A 563 11.85 25.28 -1.88
C TYR A 563 10.70 24.35 -2.30
N ASP A 564 10.99 23.20 -2.92
CA ASP A 564 9.97 22.21 -3.32
C ASP A 564 9.61 21.20 -2.21
N GLN A 565 10.24 21.30 -1.03
CA GLN A 565 9.93 20.49 0.15
C GLN A 565 9.19 21.36 1.17
N GLY A 566 7.97 20.98 1.56
CA GLY A 566 7.22 21.70 2.60
C GLY A 566 7.91 21.59 3.97
N GLY A 567 7.53 22.45 4.90
CA GLY A 567 8.07 22.42 6.26
C GLY A 567 7.66 21.19 7.05
N LEU A 568 8.59 20.62 7.82
CA LEU A 568 8.33 19.45 8.65
C LEU A 568 7.21 19.69 9.66
N LEU A 569 7.16 20.86 10.32
CA LEU A 569 6.10 21.20 11.27
C LEU A 569 4.77 21.47 10.55
N THR A 570 4.81 22.29 9.50
CA THR A 570 3.62 22.71 8.75
C THR A 570 2.93 21.52 8.07
N GLU A 571 3.70 20.60 7.47
CA GLU A 571 3.16 19.36 6.89
C GLU A 571 2.66 18.38 7.96
N SER A 572 3.45 18.14 9.03
CA SER A 572 3.06 17.19 10.08
C SER A 572 1.75 17.59 10.74
N VAL A 573 1.56 18.89 10.99
CA VAL A 573 0.33 19.45 11.56
C VAL A 573 -0.81 19.45 10.54
N SER A 574 -0.54 19.79 9.27
CA SER A 574 -1.56 19.74 8.23
C SER A 574 -2.14 18.33 8.05
N ASN A 575 -1.29 17.30 8.17
CA ASN A 575 -1.69 15.89 8.09
C ASN A 575 -2.32 15.38 9.40
N ASN A 576 -1.95 15.94 10.55
CA ASN A 576 -2.41 15.55 11.88
C ASN A 576 -2.96 16.75 12.65
N GLN A 577 -4.13 17.22 12.25
CA GLN A 577 -4.76 18.42 12.82
C GLN A 577 -5.22 18.24 14.28
N TYR A 578 -5.33 16.99 14.77
CA TYR A 578 -5.62 16.67 16.18
C TYR A 578 -4.43 15.97 16.83
N SER A 579 -3.49 16.76 17.34
CA SER A 579 -2.19 16.26 17.80
C SER A 579 -1.63 17.02 18.98
N VAL A 580 -0.78 16.34 19.76
CA VAL A 580 0.10 16.95 20.75
C VAL A 580 1.43 17.22 20.04
N VAL A 581 1.80 18.49 19.93
CA VAL A 581 3.11 18.89 19.39
C VAL A 581 4.07 19.11 20.55
N LEU A 582 5.09 18.27 20.66
CA LEU A 582 6.11 18.30 21.69
C LEU A 582 7.41 18.89 21.13
N LEU A 583 7.82 20.03 21.66
CA LEU A 583 9.10 20.69 21.38
C LEU A 583 10.03 20.45 22.58
N ASP A 584 10.95 19.50 22.44
CA ASP A 584 11.86 19.09 23.52
C ASP A 584 13.05 20.06 23.62
N GLU A 585 13.42 20.48 24.83
CA GLU A 585 14.57 21.36 25.14
C GLU A 585 14.51 22.73 24.43
N ILE A 586 13.37 23.42 24.55
CA ILE A 586 13.10 24.68 23.83
C ILE A 586 14.14 25.78 24.09
N GLU A 587 14.81 25.78 25.24
CA GLU A 587 15.89 26.73 25.57
C GLU A 587 17.07 26.68 24.60
N LYS A 588 17.25 25.58 23.84
CA LYS A 588 18.32 25.44 22.84
C LYS A 588 17.93 25.96 21.46
N ALA A 589 16.65 26.20 21.21
CA ALA A 589 16.17 26.64 19.91
C ALA A 589 16.72 28.02 19.54
N HIS A 590 16.89 28.26 18.24
CA HIS A 590 17.18 29.59 17.71
C HIS A 590 16.06 30.60 18.06
N SER A 591 16.40 31.87 18.25
CA SER A 591 15.47 32.94 18.66
C SER A 591 14.27 33.09 17.71
N ASP A 592 14.47 32.92 16.40
CA ASP A 592 13.40 33.04 15.41
C ASP A 592 12.28 31.99 15.58
N ILE A 593 12.56 30.84 16.19
CA ILE A 593 11.53 29.84 16.52
C ILE A 593 10.54 30.40 17.54
N TYR A 594 11.00 31.22 18.48
CA TYR A 594 10.10 31.86 19.45
C TYR A 594 9.11 32.79 18.77
N ASN A 595 9.52 33.52 17.73
CA ASN A 595 8.63 34.40 16.95
C ASN A 595 7.51 33.60 16.25
N ILE A 596 7.87 32.44 15.68
CA ILE A 596 6.93 31.52 15.07
C ILE A 596 5.94 30.97 16.12
N LEU A 597 6.44 30.55 17.28
CA LEU A 597 5.61 30.03 18.36
C LEU A 597 4.65 31.09 18.90
N LEU A 598 5.10 32.35 19.04
CA LEU A 598 4.23 33.47 19.41
C LEU A 598 3.07 33.63 18.41
N GLN A 599 3.34 33.54 17.10
CA GLN A 599 2.31 33.57 16.06
C GLN A 599 1.33 32.41 16.18
N ILE A 600 1.83 31.19 16.39
CA ILE A 600 1.01 29.98 16.58
C ILE A 600 0.10 30.14 17.81
N MET A 601 0.65 30.56 18.94
CA MET A 601 -0.08 30.69 20.21
C MET A 601 -1.14 31.80 20.19
N ASP A 602 -0.97 32.84 19.36
CA ASP A 602 -1.94 33.93 19.22
C ASP A 602 -3.08 33.66 18.25
N TYR A 603 -2.71 33.22 17.05
CA TYR A 603 -3.61 33.18 15.90
C TYR A 603 -4.05 31.77 15.55
N GLY A 604 -3.47 30.75 16.19
CA GLY A 604 -3.77 29.35 15.91
C GLY A 604 -3.48 28.97 14.46
N CYS A 605 -2.68 29.76 13.74
CA CYS A 605 -2.34 29.48 12.37
C CYS A 605 -0.95 30.03 12.00
N VAL A 606 -0.24 29.29 11.16
CA VAL A 606 1.00 29.72 10.51
C VAL A 606 0.83 29.59 9.02
N THR A 607 1.47 30.50 8.28
CA THR A 607 1.50 30.44 6.81
C THR A 607 2.81 29.84 6.37
N ASP A 608 2.74 28.76 5.61
CA ASP A 608 3.88 28.10 4.97
C ASP A 608 4.40 28.97 3.80
N THR A 609 5.59 28.67 3.28
CA THR A 609 6.26 29.41 2.19
C THR A 609 5.50 29.39 0.88
N TYR A 610 4.62 28.41 0.66
CA TYR A 610 3.67 28.38 -0.45
C TYR A 610 2.43 29.26 -0.27
N GLY A 611 2.32 29.99 0.84
CA GLY A 611 1.15 30.79 1.20
C GLY A 611 -0.01 29.98 1.74
N ARG A 612 0.20 28.69 2.08
CA ARG A 612 -0.83 27.82 2.67
C ARG A 612 -0.95 28.12 4.16
N LYS A 613 -2.17 28.37 4.63
CA LYS A 613 -2.46 28.53 6.07
C LYS A 613 -2.64 27.17 6.73
N VAL A 614 -1.79 26.84 7.68
CA VAL A 614 -1.85 25.64 8.51
C VAL A 614 -2.53 25.98 9.84
N ASN A 615 -3.53 25.19 10.24
CA ASN A 615 -4.33 25.43 11.44
C ASN A 615 -3.82 24.60 12.64
N PHE A 616 -3.60 25.27 13.78
CA PHE A 616 -3.15 24.73 15.06
C PHE A 616 -4.25 24.76 16.15
N SER A 617 -5.48 25.15 15.83
CA SER A 617 -6.57 25.33 16.82
C SER A 617 -6.95 24.05 17.57
N ASN A 618 -6.66 22.88 16.99
CA ASN A 618 -6.93 21.56 17.58
C ASN A 618 -5.65 20.88 18.14
N ILE A 619 -4.58 21.66 18.36
CA ILE A 619 -3.29 21.17 18.85
C ILE A 619 -3.08 21.52 20.32
N ILE A 620 -2.50 20.58 21.08
CA ILE A 620 -1.86 20.88 22.36
C ILE A 620 -0.37 21.07 22.10
N LEU A 621 0.12 22.29 22.28
CA LEU A 621 1.53 22.62 22.15
C LEU A 621 2.21 22.45 23.51
N ILE A 622 3.17 21.55 23.60
CA ILE A 622 3.97 21.29 24.79
C ILE A 622 5.43 21.60 24.48
N MET A 623 6.04 22.43 25.30
CA MET A 623 7.47 22.71 25.25
C MET A 623 8.11 22.18 26.53
N THR A 624 9.25 21.51 26.44
CA THR A 624 10.00 21.09 27.64
C THR A 624 11.21 21.97 27.83
N THR A 625 11.57 22.22 29.09
CA THR A 625 12.79 22.93 29.45
C THR A 625 13.47 22.32 30.66
N ASN A 626 14.80 22.39 30.67
CA ASN A 626 15.62 22.06 31.83
C ASN A 626 15.92 23.30 32.70
N ALA A 627 15.46 24.49 32.29
CA ALA A 627 15.56 25.71 33.08
C ALA A 627 14.87 25.55 34.45
N GLY A 628 15.57 25.98 35.51
CA GLY A 628 15.13 25.80 36.91
C GLY A 628 15.81 24.65 37.68
N ALA A 629 16.44 23.67 36.99
CA ALA A 629 17.21 22.61 37.64
C ALA A 629 18.70 22.99 37.84
N VAL A 630 19.28 23.79 36.93
CA VAL A 630 20.70 24.19 36.95
C VAL A 630 21.03 25.15 38.11
N GLU A 631 20.07 25.97 38.57
CA GLU A 631 20.26 26.77 39.79
C GLU A 631 20.07 25.94 41.06
N ARG A 632 19.30 24.84 40.98
CA ARG A 632 19.08 23.88 42.07
C ARG A 632 20.32 23.02 42.36
N SER A 633 21.18 22.79 41.36
CA SER A 633 22.44 22.05 41.48
C SER A 633 23.65 22.92 41.89
N LYS A 634 23.55 24.26 41.86
CA LYS A 634 24.54 25.15 42.50
C LYS A 634 24.40 25.06 44.03
N SER A 635 24.96 24.00 44.60
CA SER A 635 25.12 23.89 46.05
C SER A 635 26.09 24.96 46.55
N PHE A 636 25.60 25.75 47.50
CA PHE A 636 26.33 26.76 48.28
C PHE A 636 27.56 26.15 48.98
N VAL A 637 28.72 26.80 48.82
CA VAL A 637 29.83 26.67 49.78
C VAL A 637 29.50 27.58 50.97
N GLY A 638 28.87 27.04 52.02
CA GLY A 638 28.58 27.79 53.24
C GLY A 638 27.74 27.02 54.27
N PHE A 639 28.15 27.07 55.54
CA PHE A 639 27.47 26.41 56.66
C PHE A 639 26.12 27.07 56.94
N GLY A 640 25.03 26.38 56.61
CA GLY A 640 23.66 26.73 57.03
C GLY A 640 22.60 26.13 56.11
N HIS A 641 21.80 25.19 56.62
CA HIS A 641 20.60 24.70 55.94
C HIS A 641 19.55 25.82 55.90
N LYS A 642 19.51 26.62 54.81
CA LYS A 642 18.30 27.34 54.43
C LYS A 642 17.47 26.45 53.50
N ASN A 643 16.21 26.22 53.87
CA ASN A 643 15.21 25.63 52.97
C ASN A 643 15.08 26.53 51.73
N PHE A 644 15.38 25.99 50.55
CA PHE A 644 15.17 26.67 49.28
C PHE A 644 13.67 26.75 48.98
N ASN A 645 13.17 27.95 48.63
CA ASN A 645 11.76 28.21 48.34
C ASN A 645 11.47 28.04 46.84
N ILE A 646 10.21 27.68 46.53
CA ILE A 646 9.63 27.54 45.17
C ILE A 646 9.91 28.74 44.24
N GLY A 647 10.10 29.95 44.79
CA GLY A 647 10.32 31.18 44.02
C GLY A 647 11.65 31.30 43.27
N ASP A 648 12.65 30.45 43.51
CA ASP A 648 13.91 30.51 42.75
C ASP A 648 13.83 29.75 41.42
N SER A 649 12.96 28.73 41.30
CA SER A 649 12.69 28.06 40.02
C SER A 649 11.91 28.95 39.06
N GLU A 650 11.04 29.83 39.55
CA GLU A 650 10.33 30.81 38.73
C GLU A 650 11.30 31.82 38.13
N LYS A 651 12.21 32.40 38.93
CA LYS A 651 13.22 33.37 38.44
C LYS A 651 14.09 32.81 37.32
N ALA A 652 14.49 31.54 37.38
CA ALA A 652 15.25 30.90 36.31
C ALA A 652 14.46 30.83 35.00
N ILE A 653 13.15 30.57 35.07
CA ILE A 653 12.26 30.58 33.91
C ILE A 653 12.09 32.02 33.39
N GLU A 654 12.01 33.03 34.27
CA GLU A 654 11.91 34.44 33.87
C GLU A 654 13.14 34.97 33.13
N GLN A 655 14.32 34.42 33.41
CA GLN A 655 15.57 34.79 32.74
C GLN A 655 15.68 34.19 31.33
N VAL A 656 15.20 32.96 31.15
CA VAL A 656 15.29 32.24 29.86
C VAL A 656 14.16 32.64 28.92
N PHE A 657 12.94 32.83 29.44
CA PHE A 657 11.75 33.09 28.63
C PHE A 657 11.20 34.50 28.85
N SER A 658 11.05 35.24 27.76
CA SER A 658 10.53 36.61 27.80
C SER A 658 9.12 36.68 28.42
N PRO A 659 8.74 37.79 29.07
CA PRO A 659 7.39 37.98 29.57
C PRO A 659 6.32 37.82 28.48
N GLU A 660 6.62 38.24 27.26
CA GLU A 660 5.74 38.07 26.10
C GLU A 660 5.43 36.60 25.84
N PHE A 661 6.44 35.74 25.81
CA PHE A 661 6.27 34.30 25.61
C PHE A 661 5.49 33.65 26.76
N ARG A 662 5.86 33.98 28.01
CA ARG A 662 5.21 33.41 29.21
C ARG A 662 3.72 33.74 29.28
N ASN A 663 3.33 34.95 28.90
CA ASN A 663 1.92 35.39 28.89
C ASN A 663 1.05 34.66 27.84
N ARG A 664 1.64 33.82 26.96
CA ARG A 664 0.93 33.02 25.96
C ARG A 664 0.76 31.56 26.34
N LEU A 665 1.40 31.14 27.43
CA LEU A 665 1.25 29.82 28.02
C LEU A 665 -0.03 29.78 28.86
N ASP A 666 -0.75 28.67 28.80
CA ASP A 666 -1.91 28.44 29.64
C ASP A 666 -1.51 27.97 31.04
N ALA A 667 -0.41 27.24 31.13
CA ALA A 667 0.18 26.82 32.39
C ALA A 667 1.66 26.49 32.21
N ILE A 668 2.44 26.76 33.26
CA ILE A 668 3.79 26.23 33.44
C ILE A 668 3.66 25.05 34.39
N ILE A 669 4.06 23.86 33.94
CA ILE A 669 3.97 22.62 34.70
C ILE A 669 5.35 22.29 35.26
N SER A 670 5.49 22.43 36.57
CA SER A 670 6.74 22.17 37.28
C SER A 670 6.86 20.70 37.69
N PHE A 671 8.00 20.08 37.39
CA PHE A 671 8.33 18.71 37.75
C PHE A 671 9.34 18.69 38.91
N SER A 672 9.11 17.78 39.86
CA SER A 672 9.98 17.54 41.01
C SER A 672 11.04 16.48 40.70
N ASP A 673 12.13 16.50 41.48
CA ASP A 673 13.11 15.42 41.49
C ASP A 673 12.45 14.10 41.91
N LEU A 674 12.95 12.98 41.37
CA LEU A 674 12.42 11.65 41.69
C LEU A 674 13.01 11.14 43.01
N SER A 675 12.16 10.70 43.95
CA SER A 675 12.62 10.00 45.15
C SER A 675 13.10 8.59 44.80
N THR A 676 13.90 7.99 45.67
CA THR A 676 14.35 6.59 45.55
C THR A 676 13.17 5.61 45.46
N ASP A 677 12.08 5.86 46.19
CA ASP A 677 10.88 5.01 46.17
C ASP A 677 10.18 5.08 44.80
N VAL A 678 10.12 6.27 44.20
CA VAL A 678 9.58 6.46 42.86
C VAL A 678 10.45 5.77 41.81
N ILE A 679 11.77 5.83 41.95
CA ILE A 679 12.71 5.14 41.05
C ILE A 679 12.53 3.62 41.15
N LEU A 680 12.28 3.08 42.34
CA LEU A 680 11.98 1.65 42.52
C LEU A 680 10.74 1.23 41.71
N HIS A 681 9.65 2.01 41.76
CA HIS A 681 8.46 1.74 40.95
C HIS A 681 8.73 1.79 39.44
N ILE A 682 9.63 2.68 38.99
CA ILE A 682 10.05 2.74 37.59
C ILE A 682 10.85 1.48 37.21
N VAL A 683 11.76 1.02 38.07
CA VAL A 683 12.50 -0.25 37.86
C VAL A 683 11.53 -1.43 37.78
N ASP A 684 10.54 -1.50 38.68
CA ASP A 684 9.51 -2.54 38.65
C ASP A 684 8.76 -2.59 37.31
N LYS A 685 8.41 -1.43 36.77
CA LYS A 685 7.76 -1.33 35.44
C LYS A 685 8.64 -1.96 34.35
N PHE A 686 9.91 -1.57 34.25
CA PHE A 686 10.83 -2.10 33.24
C PHE A 686 11.12 -3.60 33.42
N VAL A 687 11.22 -4.07 34.66
CA VAL A 687 11.38 -5.49 34.97
C VAL A 687 10.14 -6.28 34.53
N LEU A 688 8.93 -5.75 34.75
CA LEU A 688 7.68 -6.39 34.32
C LEU A 688 7.57 -6.46 32.79
N GLU A 689 7.99 -5.40 32.09
CA GLU A 689 8.09 -5.39 30.62
C GLU A 689 9.08 -6.46 30.12
N LEU A 690 10.26 -6.56 30.74
CA LEU A 690 11.25 -7.60 30.42
C LEU A 690 10.68 -9.01 30.66
N LYS A 691 10.02 -9.24 31.80
CA LYS A 691 9.36 -10.52 32.10
C LYS A 691 8.36 -10.89 31.02
N LYS A 692 7.52 -9.94 30.58
CA LYS A 692 6.54 -10.16 29.50
C LYS A 692 7.22 -10.55 28.18
N GLN A 693 8.32 -9.89 27.82
CA GLN A 693 9.11 -10.24 26.61
C GLN A 693 9.73 -11.65 26.71
N LEU A 694 10.20 -12.05 27.88
CA LEU A 694 10.78 -13.38 28.12
C LEU A 694 9.71 -14.48 28.14
N THR A 695 8.54 -14.21 28.72
CA THR A 695 7.43 -15.17 28.76
C THR A 695 6.89 -15.47 27.36
N GLN A 696 6.87 -14.47 26.45
CA GLN A 696 6.57 -14.71 25.03
C GLN A 696 7.57 -15.65 24.34
N LYS A 697 8.79 -15.78 24.89
CA LYS A 697 9.82 -16.72 24.43
C LYS A 697 9.82 -18.03 25.23
N GLY A 698 8.81 -18.28 26.07
CA GLY A 698 8.71 -19.46 26.93
C GLY A 698 9.66 -19.45 28.13
N ILE A 699 10.33 -18.32 28.42
CA ILE A 699 11.29 -18.19 29.53
C ILE A 699 10.57 -17.57 30.72
N ASN A 700 10.50 -18.31 31.83
CA ASN A 700 10.02 -17.78 33.10
C ASN A 700 11.17 -17.09 33.84
N CYS A 701 11.03 -15.80 34.10
CA CYS A 701 12.06 -14.98 34.75
C CYS A 701 11.57 -14.49 36.11
N LEU A 702 12.23 -14.96 37.17
CA LEU A 702 12.05 -14.47 38.53
C LEU A 702 13.13 -13.42 38.80
N VAL A 703 12.72 -12.27 39.33
CA VAL A 703 13.61 -11.17 39.70
C VAL A 703 13.31 -10.85 41.15
N GLU A 704 14.28 -11.11 42.02
CA GLU A 704 14.21 -10.88 43.47
C GLU A 704 14.30 -9.38 43.79
N ASP A 705 13.75 -8.97 44.94
CA ASP A 705 13.70 -7.56 45.33
C ASP A 705 15.09 -6.97 45.64
N GLU A 706 16.06 -7.82 45.98
CA GLU A 706 17.47 -7.44 46.14
C GLU A 706 18.07 -6.92 44.82
N VAL A 707 17.74 -7.57 43.69
CA VAL A 707 18.19 -7.17 42.35
C VAL A 707 17.59 -5.82 41.97
N LYS A 708 16.32 -5.59 42.29
CA LYS A 708 15.66 -4.30 42.06
C LYS A 708 16.32 -3.20 42.88
N SER A 709 16.60 -3.47 44.15
CA SER A 709 17.29 -2.54 45.05
C SER A 709 18.69 -2.20 44.54
N TYR A 710 19.42 -3.19 44.00
CA TYR A 710 20.72 -3.00 43.36
C TYR A 710 20.62 -2.13 42.10
N LEU A 711 19.63 -2.35 41.23
CA LEU A 711 19.40 -1.53 40.05
C LEU A 711 19.10 -0.06 40.42
N VAL A 712 18.32 0.17 41.48
CA VAL A 712 18.06 1.52 42.01
C VAL A 712 19.37 2.16 42.49
N GLN A 713 20.20 1.45 43.27
CA GLN A 713 21.47 1.98 43.78
C GLN A 713 22.46 2.34 42.66
N MET A 714 22.57 1.49 41.63
CA MET A 714 23.46 1.74 40.49
C MET A 714 22.97 2.86 39.57
N CYS A 715 21.65 3.10 39.51
CA CYS A 715 21.05 4.14 38.68
C CYS A 715 20.90 5.49 39.38
N TYR A 716 20.95 5.54 40.72
CA TYR A 716 20.62 6.74 41.47
C TYR A 716 21.67 7.84 41.29
N SER A 717 21.46 8.67 40.28
CA SER A 717 22.09 9.97 40.09
C SER A 717 20.97 11.02 40.07
N LYS A 718 21.02 11.98 41.01
CA LYS A 718 20.09 13.11 41.05
C LYS A 718 20.11 13.95 39.75
N GLU A 719 21.19 13.87 38.97
CA GLU A 719 21.38 14.66 37.76
C GLU A 719 20.75 14.03 36.51
N MET A 720 20.66 12.69 36.46
CA MET A 720 20.25 11.94 35.25
C MET A 720 18.84 11.32 35.34
N GLY A 721 18.22 11.33 36.53
CA GLY A 721 16.88 10.79 36.75
C GLY A 721 16.75 9.32 36.38
N ALA A 722 15.61 8.92 35.81
CA ALA A 722 15.35 7.52 35.42
C ALA A 722 15.98 7.08 34.08
N ARG A 723 16.63 7.99 33.36
CA ARG A 723 17.16 7.77 31.99
C ARG A 723 18.19 6.62 31.89
N PRO A 724 19.06 6.36 32.88
CA PRO A 724 20.03 5.26 32.81
C PRO A 724 19.44 3.87 33.00
N ILE A 725 18.24 3.73 33.56
CA ILE A 725 17.67 2.44 34.01
C ILE A 725 17.51 1.46 32.85
N GLU A 726 16.93 1.92 31.74
CA GLU A 726 16.72 1.07 30.56
C GLU A 726 18.04 0.55 29.98
N ARG A 727 19.05 1.43 29.89
CA ARG A 727 20.40 1.06 29.44
C ARG A 727 21.10 0.10 30.40
N LEU A 728 20.93 0.29 31.71
CA LEU A 728 21.50 -0.60 32.71
C LEU A 728 20.89 -2.00 32.61
N ILE A 729 19.56 -2.10 32.49
CA ILE A 729 18.87 -3.38 32.28
C ILE A 729 19.31 -4.03 30.95
N GLU A 730 19.49 -3.24 29.89
CA GLU A 730 19.97 -3.75 28.61
C GLU A 730 21.38 -4.34 28.70
N LYS A 731 22.30 -3.61 29.34
CA LYS A 731 23.70 -4.01 29.49
C LYS A 731 23.88 -5.18 30.46
N GLU A 732 23.35 -5.07 31.68
CA GLU A 732 23.67 -6.00 32.77
C GLU A 732 22.74 -7.23 32.78
N ILE A 733 21.51 -7.11 32.26
CA ILE A 733 20.53 -8.21 32.27
C ILE A 733 20.31 -8.78 30.87
N LYS A 734 19.87 -7.96 29.91
CA LYS A 734 19.49 -8.48 28.58
C LYS A 734 20.68 -9.08 27.82
N SER A 735 21.86 -8.47 27.92
CA SER A 735 23.06 -8.95 27.22
C SER A 735 23.52 -10.33 27.75
N TYR A 736 23.54 -10.51 29.07
CA TYR A 736 23.85 -11.80 29.70
C TYR A 736 22.80 -12.87 29.36
N LEU A 737 21.50 -12.53 29.44
CA LEU A 737 20.44 -13.43 29.04
C LEU A 737 20.53 -13.83 27.56
N ALA A 738 20.99 -12.94 26.67
CA ALA A 738 21.17 -13.26 25.26
C ALA A 738 22.26 -14.31 25.03
N GLU A 739 23.40 -14.20 25.74
CA GLU A 739 24.47 -15.20 25.70
C GLU A 739 24.03 -16.55 26.28
N GLU A 740 23.33 -16.55 27.41
CA GLU A 740 22.80 -17.79 28.01
C GLU A 740 21.76 -18.46 27.12
N ILE A 741 20.89 -17.68 26.45
CA ILE A 741 19.95 -18.21 25.46
C ILE A 741 20.68 -18.86 24.28
N LEU A 742 21.84 -18.35 23.87
CA LEU A 742 22.67 -18.95 22.84
C LEU A 742 23.38 -20.23 23.32
N ASN A 743 23.75 -20.29 24.61
CA ASN A 743 24.37 -21.46 25.24
C ASN A 743 23.38 -22.62 25.46
N LEU A 744 22.07 -22.37 25.45
CA LEU A 744 21.02 -23.41 25.47
C LEU A 744 20.99 -24.31 24.21
N ILE A 745 21.76 -23.98 23.15
CA ILE A 745 21.84 -24.81 21.95
C ILE A 745 22.75 -26.03 22.22
N SER A 746 22.16 -27.22 22.25
CA SER A 746 22.87 -28.49 22.45
C SER A 746 24.04 -28.70 21.46
N ASP A 747 25.07 -29.44 21.89
CA ASP A 747 26.24 -29.77 21.04
C ASP A 747 25.86 -30.57 19.79
N LYS A 748 24.82 -31.42 19.88
CA LYS A 748 24.28 -32.14 18.71
C LYS A 748 23.71 -31.18 17.67
N VAL A 749 22.99 -30.13 18.09
CA VAL A 749 22.47 -29.12 17.17
C VAL A 749 23.60 -28.27 16.61
N LYS A 750 24.59 -27.88 17.42
CA LYS A 750 25.81 -27.19 16.92
C LYS A 750 26.53 -28.01 15.86
N GLN A 751 26.65 -29.33 16.06
CA GLN A 751 27.23 -30.25 15.08
C GLN A 751 26.42 -30.30 13.77
N VAL A 752 25.08 -30.31 13.85
CA VAL A 752 24.23 -30.28 12.63
C VAL A 752 24.36 -28.92 11.91
N LEU A 753 24.44 -27.82 12.64
CA LEU A 753 24.57 -26.48 12.07
C LEU A 753 25.94 -26.27 11.38
N SER A 754 27.00 -26.96 11.82
CA SER A 754 28.31 -26.89 11.15
C SER A 754 28.31 -27.48 9.73
N TYR A 755 27.29 -28.26 9.37
CA TYR A 755 27.11 -28.74 7.99
C TYR A 755 26.74 -27.60 7.01
N TYR A 756 26.35 -26.44 7.53
CA TYR A 756 25.79 -25.31 6.79
C TYR A 756 26.62 -24.04 7.00
N GLU A 757 27.94 -24.15 7.19
CA GLU A 757 28.81 -22.99 7.48
C GLU A 757 28.70 -21.86 6.44
N SER A 758 28.51 -22.20 5.16
CA SER A 758 28.32 -21.23 4.07
C SER A 758 26.94 -20.56 4.01
N GLU A 759 25.97 -21.01 4.81
CA GLU A 759 24.64 -20.40 4.86
C GLU A 759 24.66 -19.09 5.66
N ASN A 760 23.76 -18.16 5.27
CA ASN A 760 23.62 -16.89 5.97
C ASN A 760 23.03 -17.07 7.40
N PRO A 761 23.23 -16.08 8.30
CA PRO A 761 22.76 -16.17 9.68
C PRO A 761 21.26 -16.40 9.83
N GLY A 762 20.44 -15.86 8.92
CA GLY A 762 19.00 -16.04 8.93
C GLY A 762 18.61 -17.51 8.73
N VAL A 763 19.18 -18.18 7.73
CA VAL A 763 18.93 -19.60 7.45
C VAL A 763 19.32 -20.45 8.65
N LYS A 764 20.50 -20.20 9.25
CA LYS A 764 20.96 -20.91 10.45
C LYS A 764 20.04 -20.68 11.64
N ALA A 765 19.56 -19.46 11.85
CA ALA A 765 18.63 -19.13 12.94
C ALA A 765 17.30 -19.88 12.77
N ASN A 766 16.73 -19.89 11.56
CA ASN A 766 15.48 -20.60 11.28
C ASN A 766 15.63 -22.12 11.36
N LEU A 767 16.77 -22.68 10.91
CA LEU A 767 17.07 -24.09 11.09
C LEU A 767 17.25 -24.46 12.57
N THR A 768 17.88 -23.59 13.35
CA THR A 768 18.03 -23.75 14.81
C THR A 768 16.67 -23.78 15.49
N ARG A 769 15.76 -22.87 15.13
CA ARG A 769 14.38 -22.84 15.67
C ARG A 769 13.63 -24.14 15.39
N ILE A 770 13.80 -24.75 14.22
CA ILE A 770 13.20 -26.06 13.91
C ILE A 770 13.80 -27.18 14.77
N LEU A 771 15.13 -27.21 14.92
CA LEU A 771 15.84 -28.26 15.68
C LEU A 771 15.72 -28.13 17.21
N MET A 772 15.37 -26.94 17.68
CA MET A 772 15.15 -26.62 19.09
C MET A 772 13.66 -26.55 19.47
N HIS A 773 12.77 -27.04 18.59
CA HIS A 773 11.33 -27.06 18.85
C HIS A 773 10.81 -28.46 19.19
N GLY A 774 9.79 -28.49 20.05
CA GLY A 774 9.02 -29.68 20.35
C GLY A 774 9.78 -30.71 21.19
N LYS A 775 9.29 -31.95 21.19
CA LYS A 775 9.78 -33.06 22.03
C LYS A 775 11.21 -33.49 21.69
N LEU A 776 11.65 -33.23 20.46
CA LEU A 776 13.00 -33.55 19.96
C LEU A 776 14.00 -32.40 20.07
N CYS A 777 13.65 -31.34 20.80
CA CYS A 777 14.52 -30.19 21.04
C CYS A 777 15.94 -30.63 21.45
N GLY A 778 16.95 -30.13 20.75
CA GLY A 778 18.36 -30.38 21.08
C GLY A 778 18.87 -31.77 20.71
N THR A 779 18.05 -32.67 20.19
CA THR A 779 18.51 -34.03 19.83
C THR A 779 19.25 -34.07 18.49
N GLY A 780 19.09 -33.04 17.64
CA GLY A 780 19.52 -33.03 16.24
C GLY A 780 18.67 -33.92 15.33
N LYS A 781 17.57 -34.48 15.85
CA LYS A 781 16.56 -35.25 15.13
C LYS A 781 15.30 -34.41 14.95
N LEU A 782 14.46 -34.78 13.97
CA LEU A 782 13.20 -34.09 13.73
C LEU A 782 12.08 -35.02 13.27
N VAL A 783 10.87 -34.71 13.72
CA VAL A 783 9.63 -35.24 13.16
C VAL A 783 8.85 -34.06 12.59
N ILE A 784 8.53 -34.12 11.30
CA ILE A 784 7.72 -33.09 10.63
C ILE A 784 6.35 -33.68 10.35
N LEU A 785 5.27 -32.95 10.66
CA LEU A 785 3.91 -33.29 10.27
C LEU A 785 3.58 -32.59 8.93
N PRO A 786 3.51 -33.30 7.80
CA PRO A 786 3.11 -32.72 6.53
C PRO A 786 1.62 -32.93 6.25
N VAL A 787 0.97 -31.89 5.75
CA VAL A 787 -0.27 -32.00 4.98
C VAL A 787 0.12 -31.87 3.52
N ASP A 788 0.24 -32.99 2.83
CA ASP A 788 0.68 -33.05 1.42
C ASP A 788 -0.51 -33.14 0.45
N GLN A 789 -1.74 -33.00 0.95
CA GLN A 789 -2.94 -33.13 0.15
C GLN A 789 -3.18 -31.86 -0.68
N GLY A 790 -2.76 -31.89 -1.95
CA GLY A 790 -3.01 -30.83 -2.93
C GLY A 790 -4.30 -31.04 -3.75
N PHE A 791 -4.30 -30.57 -5.00
CA PHE A 791 -5.39 -30.77 -5.98
C PHE A 791 -5.66 -32.26 -6.33
N GLU A 792 -4.78 -33.16 -5.93
CA GLU A 792 -4.83 -34.60 -6.21
C GLU A 792 -6.02 -35.35 -5.59
N HIS A 793 -6.75 -34.73 -4.66
CA HIS A 793 -7.92 -35.34 -4.03
C HIS A 793 -9.26 -34.74 -4.46
N GLY A 794 -9.23 -33.69 -5.28
CA GLY A 794 -10.41 -33.03 -5.84
C GLY A 794 -11.34 -32.39 -4.81
N PRO A 795 -12.25 -31.48 -5.22
CA PRO A 795 -13.21 -30.86 -4.32
C PRO A 795 -14.28 -31.83 -3.81
N ILE A 796 -14.47 -32.99 -4.47
CA ILE A 796 -15.48 -33.99 -4.08
C ILE A 796 -15.29 -34.46 -2.63
N LYS A 797 -14.04 -34.60 -2.16
CA LYS A 797 -13.76 -34.96 -0.76
C LYS A 797 -13.92 -33.80 0.22
N SER A 798 -13.94 -32.56 -0.26
CA SER A 798 -14.18 -31.35 0.55
C SER A 798 -15.67 -31.09 0.81
N PHE A 799 -16.57 -31.81 0.11
CA PHE A 799 -18.02 -31.69 0.26
C PHE A 799 -18.68 -32.93 0.91
N GLU A 800 -17.91 -33.98 1.24
CA GLU A 800 -18.35 -35.07 2.11
C GLU A 800 -18.28 -34.63 3.59
N VAL A 801 -18.85 -35.40 4.53
CA VAL A 801 -18.67 -35.15 5.98
C VAL A 801 -17.17 -35.15 6.26
N ASN A 802 -16.60 -33.95 6.42
CA ASN A 802 -15.16 -33.73 6.45
C ASN A 802 -14.56 -34.61 7.56
N PRO A 803 -13.72 -35.62 7.23
CA PRO A 803 -12.91 -36.24 8.27
C PRO A 803 -12.03 -35.15 8.91
N ASP A 804 -11.75 -35.25 10.22
CA ASP A 804 -10.84 -34.33 10.95
C ASP A 804 -9.54 -34.02 10.16
N ALA A 805 -9.11 -34.98 9.33
CA ALA A 805 -8.04 -34.89 8.35
C ALA A 805 -8.06 -33.70 7.37
N TYR A 806 -9.16 -32.93 7.25
CA TYR A 806 -9.25 -31.75 6.36
C TYR A 806 -9.48 -30.44 7.11
N ASP A 807 -9.59 -30.45 8.43
CA ASP A 807 -9.68 -29.24 9.25
C ASP A 807 -8.28 -28.69 9.55
N PRO A 808 -7.90 -27.50 9.06
CA PRO A 808 -6.62 -26.88 9.38
C PRO A 808 -6.39 -26.78 10.89
N HIS A 809 -7.40 -26.40 11.68
CA HIS A 809 -7.26 -26.23 13.13
C HIS A 809 -6.94 -27.56 13.82
N TYR A 810 -7.56 -28.65 13.39
CA TYR A 810 -7.22 -29.99 13.86
C TYR A 810 -5.74 -30.32 13.63
N HIS A 811 -5.20 -30.05 12.43
CA HIS A 811 -3.79 -30.33 12.12
C HIS A 811 -2.82 -29.49 12.94
N PHE A 812 -3.11 -28.20 13.08
CA PHE A 812 -2.32 -27.31 13.94
C PHE A 812 -2.34 -27.79 15.39
N GLN A 813 -3.53 -28.10 15.92
CA GLN A 813 -3.68 -28.59 17.28
C GLN A 813 -2.95 -29.93 17.48
N LEU A 814 -3.08 -30.86 16.55
CA LEU A 814 -2.39 -32.14 16.58
C LEU A 814 -0.86 -31.96 16.56
N ALA A 815 -0.34 -31.04 15.75
CA ALA A 815 1.08 -30.75 15.70
C ALA A 815 1.59 -30.14 17.01
N VAL A 816 0.83 -29.21 17.60
CA VAL A 816 1.15 -28.62 18.90
C VAL A 816 1.11 -29.68 20.01
N ASP A 817 0.03 -30.45 20.10
CA ASP A 817 -0.19 -31.44 21.16
C ASP A 817 0.77 -32.63 21.10
N SER A 818 1.19 -33.01 19.89
CA SER A 818 2.20 -34.06 19.71
C SER A 818 3.59 -33.55 20.05
N GLY A 819 3.87 -32.26 19.81
CA GLY A 819 5.19 -31.67 20.01
C GLY A 819 6.16 -31.98 18.88
N VAL A 820 5.68 -32.07 17.63
CA VAL A 820 6.54 -32.26 16.45
C VAL A 820 7.48 -31.06 16.23
N SER A 821 8.55 -31.28 15.47
CA SER A 821 9.58 -30.26 15.21
C SER A 821 9.07 -29.15 14.28
N ALA A 822 8.19 -29.49 13.32
CA ALA A 822 7.57 -28.51 12.44
C ALA A 822 6.29 -29.07 11.78
N TYR A 823 5.48 -28.15 11.27
CA TYR A 823 4.31 -28.44 10.46
C TYR A 823 4.47 -27.88 9.05
N ALA A 824 4.25 -28.73 8.04
CA ALA A 824 4.42 -28.38 6.63
C ALA A 824 3.10 -28.48 5.88
N ALA A 825 2.64 -27.39 5.26
CA ALA A 825 1.35 -27.39 4.56
C ALA A 825 1.30 -26.36 3.40
N PRO A 826 0.35 -26.50 2.46
CA PRO A 826 0.11 -25.51 1.41
C PRO A 826 -0.49 -24.21 1.98
N LEU A 827 -0.46 -23.15 1.16
CA LEU A 827 -0.87 -21.80 1.55
C LEU A 827 -2.21 -21.72 2.28
N GLY A 828 -3.29 -22.28 1.70
CA GLY A 828 -4.62 -22.18 2.30
C GLY A 828 -4.74 -22.85 3.68
N MET A 829 -3.99 -23.93 3.92
CA MET A 829 -3.96 -24.60 5.23
C MET A 829 -3.24 -23.73 6.26
N ILE A 830 -2.08 -23.15 5.89
CA ILE A 830 -1.33 -22.28 6.78
C ILE A 830 -2.12 -21.01 7.10
N GLU A 831 -2.72 -20.36 6.09
CA GLU A 831 -3.51 -19.14 6.28
C GLU A 831 -4.68 -19.32 7.25
N ALA A 832 -5.34 -20.47 7.21
CA ALA A 832 -6.46 -20.75 8.11
C ALA A 832 -6.06 -20.77 9.59
N GLY A 833 -4.84 -21.24 9.92
CA GLY A 833 -4.36 -21.34 11.30
C GLY A 833 -3.36 -20.27 11.73
N ALA A 834 -2.75 -19.54 10.79
CA ALA A 834 -1.58 -18.69 11.07
C ALA A 834 -1.83 -17.62 12.14
N SER A 835 -3.01 -17.01 12.17
CA SER A 835 -3.37 -16.00 13.18
C SER A 835 -3.55 -16.59 14.59
N THR A 836 -4.04 -17.83 14.66
CA THR A 836 -4.40 -18.51 15.92
C THR A 836 -3.19 -19.18 16.56
N TYR A 837 -2.32 -19.77 15.73
CA TYR A 837 -1.17 -20.57 16.18
C TYR A 837 0.18 -19.88 15.95
N ALA A 838 0.19 -18.58 15.70
CA ALA A 838 1.40 -17.79 15.49
C ALA A 838 2.41 -18.00 16.62
N GLY A 839 3.61 -18.44 16.28
CA GLY A 839 4.71 -18.63 17.24
C GLY A 839 4.62 -19.88 18.12
N LEU A 840 3.53 -20.66 18.05
CA LEU A 840 3.39 -21.91 18.81
C LEU A 840 4.08 -23.10 18.13
N LEU A 841 4.37 -23.00 16.83
CA LEU A 841 4.87 -24.10 16.01
C LEU A 841 5.68 -23.57 14.81
N PRO A 842 6.85 -24.17 14.50
CA PRO A 842 7.57 -23.91 13.27
C PRO A 842 6.75 -24.30 12.03
N LEU A 843 6.54 -23.33 11.14
CA LEU A 843 5.78 -23.52 9.91
C LEU A 843 6.69 -23.63 8.69
N ILE A 844 6.33 -24.54 7.80
CA ILE A 844 7.00 -24.78 6.52
C ILE A 844 5.97 -24.63 5.41
N LEU A 845 6.06 -23.56 4.60
CA LEU A 845 5.13 -23.34 3.50
C LEU A 845 5.51 -24.21 2.30
N LYS A 846 4.64 -25.13 1.90
CA LYS A 846 4.84 -25.98 0.73
C LYS A 846 4.35 -25.26 -0.53
N LEU A 847 5.26 -24.91 -1.44
CA LEU A 847 4.94 -24.04 -2.59
C LEU A 847 4.22 -24.76 -3.72
N ASN A 848 4.57 -26.02 -3.97
CA ASN A 848 4.08 -26.76 -5.13
C ASN A 848 3.33 -28.03 -4.73
N SER A 849 2.36 -28.39 -5.57
CA SER A 849 1.51 -29.57 -5.40
C SER A 849 1.24 -30.27 -6.72
N SER A 850 1.02 -31.58 -6.66
CA SER A 850 0.54 -32.39 -7.78
C SER A 850 -0.92 -32.07 -8.11
N ASN A 851 -1.25 -32.06 -9.41
CA ASN A 851 -2.61 -31.96 -9.90
C ASN A 851 -3.04 -33.29 -10.55
N SER A 852 -4.21 -33.81 -10.16
CA SER A 852 -4.76 -35.07 -10.69
C SER A 852 -5.77 -34.89 -11.84
N LEU A 853 -6.06 -33.64 -12.24
CA LEU A 853 -7.11 -33.33 -13.22
C LEU A 853 -6.87 -33.85 -14.64
N HIS A 854 -5.67 -34.35 -14.97
CA HIS A 854 -5.35 -34.93 -16.27
C HIS A 854 -5.10 -36.44 -16.17
N SER A 855 -5.98 -37.25 -16.77
CA SER A 855 -6.03 -38.72 -16.66
C SER A 855 -5.20 -39.49 -17.70
N LYS A 856 -4.41 -38.82 -18.55
CA LYS A 856 -3.56 -39.48 -19.57
C LYS A 856 -2.10 -39.24 -19.26
N ASN A 857 -1.41 -40.29 -18.82
CA ASN A 857 0.05 -40.47 -18.66
C ASN A 857 0.80 -39.28 -18.04
N LEU A 858 1.18 -39.47 -16.77
CA LEU A 858 1.86 -38.52 -15.87
C LEU A 858 3.18 -37.97 -16.45
N THR A 859 3.08 -36.94 -17.28
CA THR A 859 4.11 -35.89 -17.32
C THR A 859 3.89 -35.03 -16.09
N SER A 860 4.79 -35.09 -15.10
CA SER A 860 4.58 -34.51 -13.76
C SER A 860 4.55 -32.97 -13.77
N ASP A 861 3.44 -32.39 -14.19
CA ASP A 861 3.13 -30.97 -14.05
C ASP A 861 2.68 -30.69 -12.63
N GLN A 862 3.51 -29.96 -11.89
CA GLN A 862 3.18 -29.44 -10.57
C GLN A 862 2.68 -28.01 -10.70
N ALA A 863 1.64 -27.67 -9.94
CA ALA A 863 1.20 -26.30 -9.81
C ALA A 863 1.98 -25.64 -8.67
N ILE A 864 2.64 -24.51 -8.95
CA ILE A 864 3.06 -23.59 -7.91
C ILE A 864 1.80 -22.88 -7.39
N THR A 865 1.52 -23.06 -6.11
CA THR A 865 0.34 -22.56 -5.41
C THR A 865 0.62 -21.36 -4.52
N SER A 866 1.89 -21.05 -4.25
CA SER A 866 2.30 -19.93 -3.41
C SER A 866 3.73 -19.47 -3.69
N SER A 867 4.11 -18.33 -3.13
CA SER A 867 5.43 -17.72 -3.29
C SER A 867 6.28 -17.77 -2.02
N VAL A 868 7.59 -17.52 -2.14
CA VAL A 868 8.48 -17.33 -0.98
C VAL A 868 8.04 -16.13 -0.13
N LYS A 869 7.50 -15.08 -0.75
CA LYS A 869 6.95 -13.91 -0.05
C LYS A 869 5.75 -14.26 0.83
N ASP A 870 4.93 -15.23 0.43
CA ASP A 870 3.84 -15.73 1.28
C ASP A 870 4.38 -16.39 2.54
N ALA A 871 5.48 -17.14 2.44
CA ALA A 871 6.12 -17.76 3.60
C ALA A 871 6.60 -16.69 4.59
N LEU A 872 7.18 -15.60 4.11
CA LEU A 872 7.59 -14.47 4.96
C LEU A 872 6.41 -13.76 5.61
N ARG A 873 5.36 -13.47 4.83
CA ARG A 873 4.12 -12.84 5.33
C ARG A 873 3.50 -13.66 6.46
N LEU A 874 3.55 -14.98 6.35
CA LEU A 874 2.95 -15.91 7.31
C LEU A 874 3.91 -16.31 8.46
N GLY A 875 5.12 -15.73 8.51
CA GLY A 875 6.09 -16.03 9.57
C GLY A 875 6.64 -17.47 9.52
N CYS A 876 6.62 -18.11 8.35
CA CYS A 876 7.18 -19.45 8.18
C CYS A 876 8.70 -19.43 8.36
N LEU A 877 9.27 -20.52 8.87
CA LEU A 877 10.72 -20.65 9.07
C LEU A 877 11.41 -21.31 7.87
N ALA A 878 10.65 -22.04 7.06
CA ALA A 878 11.16 -22.72 5.89
C ALA A 878 10.14 -22.76 4.75
N VAL A 879 10.65 -23.07 3.57
CA VAL A 879 9.87 -23.30 2.35
C VAL A 879 10.08 -24.74 1.90
N GLY A 880 8.99 -25.40 1.53
CA GLY A 880 8.98 -26.75 0.99
C GLY A 880 8.73 -26.79 -0.51
N PHE A 881 9.53 -27.58 -1.23
CA PHE A 881 9.35 -27.79 -2.67
C PHE A 881 9.54 -29.28 -3.04
N THR A 882 8.71 -29.78 -3.94
CA THR A 882 8.74 -31.18 -4.39
C THR A 882 9.38 -31.29 -5.76
N ILE A 883 10.31 -32.23 -5.95
CA ILE A 883 10.91 -32.54 -7.25
C ILE A 883 10.67 -34.01 -7.61
N TYR A 884 10.53 -34.29 -8.91
CA TYR A 884 10.39 -35.65 -9.44
C TYR A 884 11.54 -36.01 -10.38
N PRO A 885 12.68 -36.51 -9.87
CA PRO A 885 13.85 -36.77 -10.71
C PRO A 885 13.66 -37.83 -11.81
N GLY A 886 12.67 -38.72 -11.68
CA GLY A 886 12.34 -39.72 -12.70
C GLY A 886 11.40 -39.23 -13.80
N SER A 887 10.99 -37.97 -13.76
CA SER A 887 10.01 -37.41 -14.70
C SER A 887 10.63 -36.89 -15.99
N ALA A 888 9.86 -36.94 -17.08
CA ALA A 888 10.20 -36.29 -18.35
C ALA A 888 10.35 -34.75 -18.27
N LYS A 889 10.03 -34.13 -17.13
CA LYS A 889 10.21 -32.69 -16.84
C LYS A 889 11.25 -32.42 -15.74
N CYS A 890 12.06 -33.42 -15.37
CA CYS A 890 12.96 -33.29 -14.22
C CYS A 890 13.90 -32.08 -14.30
N PHE A 891 14.44 -31.76 -15.48
CA PHE A 891 15.31 -30.59 -15.67
C PHE A 891 14.58 -29.27 -15.45
N ASP A 892 13.36 -29.12 -15.99
CA ASP A 892 12.52 -27.93 -15.77
C ASP A 892 12.26 -27.72 -14.27
N MET A 893 11.93 -28.81 -13.56
CA MET A 893 11.68 -28.77 -12.11
C MET A 893 12.94 -28.45 -11.30
N MET A 894 14.12 -28.89 -11.77
CA MET A 894 15.40 -28.60 -11.11
C MET A 894 15.78 -27.12 -11.28
N GLU A 895 15.55 -26.54 -12.45
CA GLU A 895 15.77 -25.12 -12.70
C GLU A 895 14.85 -24.27 -11.81
N GLU A 896 13.57 -24.62 -11.75
CA GLU A 896 12.58 -23.96 -10.88
C GLU A 896 12.93 -24.11 -9.39
N ALA A 897 13.32 -25.31 -8.96
CA ALA A 897 13.77 -25.54 -7.58
C ALA A 897 15.02 -24.72 -7.23
N ARG A 898 15.98 -24.58 -8.17
CA ARG A 898 17.19 -23.78 -7.97
C ARG A 898 16.88 -22.30 -7.75
N GLU A 899 15.95 -21.75 -8.53
CA GLU A 899 15.50 -20.35 -8.38
C GLU A 899 14.82 -20.13 -7.03
N ILE A 900 13.90 -21.03 -6.67
CA ILE A 900 13.20 -20.98 -5.38
C ILE A 900 14.16 -21.12 -4.21
N VAL A 901 15.17 -22.00 -4.29
CA VAL A 901 16.21 -22.14 -3.27
C VAL A 901 16.97 -20.82 -3.10
N ALA A 902 17.39 -20.19 -4.20
CA ALA A 902 18.13 -18.94 -4.15
C ALA A 902 17.30 -17.81 -3.53
N GLU A 903 16.04 -17.66 -3.95
CA GLU A 903 15.12 -16.67 -3.39
C GLU A 903 14.87 -16.93 -1.89
N THR A 904 14.53 -18.17 -1.52
CA THR A 904 14.25 -18.57 -0.12
C THR A 904 15.41 -18.22 0.80
N LYS A 905 16.64 -18.56 0.40
CA LYS A 905 17.84 -18.28 1.20
C LYS A 905 18.13 -16.79 1.27
N SER A 906 17.85 -16.00 0.24
CA SER A 906 18.06 -14.54 0.27
C SER A 906 17.24 -13.86 1.38
N TYR A 907 16.11 -14.45 1.76
CA TYR A 907 15.26 -13.99 2.87
C TYR A 907 15.58 -14.66 4.22
N GLY A 908 16.63 -15.48 4.29
CA GLY A 908 17.02 -16.18 5.51
C GLY A 908 16.13 -17.36 5.89
N LEU A 909 15.26 -17.85 4.99
CA LEU A 909 14.41 -19.02 5.26
C LEU A 909 15.16 -20.33 4.93
N ALA A 910 14.86 -21.40 5.68
CA ALA A 910 15.40 -22.72 5.36
C ALA A 910 14.66 -23.36 4.17
N VAL A 911 15.33 -24.28 3.44
CA VAL A 911 14.74 -24.99 2.31
C VAL A 911 14.57 -26.47 2.64
N VAL A 912 13.37 -27.00 2.38
CA VAL A 912 13.06 -28.43 2.48
C VAL A 912 12.68 -28.97 1.10
N LEU A 913 13.44 -29.95 0.58
CA LEU A 913 13.15 -30.58 -0.72
C LEU A 913 12.58 -31.99 -0.55
N TRP A 914 11.38 -32.23 -1.09
CA TRP A 914 10.76 -33.54 -1.25
C TRP A 914 11.27 -34.13 -2.56
N SER A 915 12.28 -34.99 -2.49
CA SER A 915 12.87 -35.63 -3.67
C SER A 915 12.26 -37.00 -3.89
N TYR A 916 11.28 -37.07 -4.79
CA TYR A 916 10.56 -38.30 -5.09
C TYR A 916 10.95 -38.82 -6.46
N PRO A 917 11.73 -39.90 -6.57
CA PRO A 917 12.14 -40.44 -7.87
C PRO A 917 10.99 -41.18 -8.55
N ARG A 918 10.00 -40.43 -9.04
CA ARG A 918 8.82 -40.92 -9.76
C ARG A 918 8.83 -40.39 -11.19
N GLY A 919 8.18 -41.12 -12.10
CA GLY A 919 7.98 -40.73 -13.49
C GLY A 919 8.38 -41.83 -14.47
N GLU A 920 8.15 -41.59 -15.75
CA GLU A 920 8.33 -42.56 -16.83
C GLU A 920 9.78 -43.04 -17.00
N GLY A 921 10.77 -42.32 -16.47
CA GLY A 921 12.19 -42.67 -16.55
C GLY A 921 12.66 -43.71 -15.53
N ILE A 922 11.79 -44.19 -14.64
CA ILE A 922 12.12 -45.14 -13.57
C ILE A 922 10.95 -46.13 -13.43
N SER A 923 11.25 -47.42 -13.22
CA SER A 923 10.23 -48.43 -12.96
C SER A 923 9.47 -48.15 -11.64
N LYS A 924 8.28 -48.76 -11.48
CA LYS A 924 7.48 -48.58 -10.26
C LYS A 924 8.21 -49.09 -9.01
N GLU A 925 8.97 -50.17 -9.14
CA GLU A 925 9.85 -50.72 -8.09
C GLU A 925 11.09 -49.83 -7.89
N GLY A 926 11.57 -49.23 -8.97
CA GLY A 926 12.64 -48.25 -9.02
C GLY A 926 12.40 -47.00 -8.16
N GLU A 927 11.14 -46.61 -7.94
CA GLU A 927 10.79 -45.45 -7.10
C GLU A 927 11.24 -45.60 -5.63
N THR A 928 11.54 -46.83 -5.19
CA THR A 928 12.06 -47.14 -3.85
C THR A 928 13.41 -47.84 -3.90
N ALA A 929 14.02 -48.02 -5.07
CA ALA A 929 15.33 -48.65 -5.19
C ALA A 929 16.40 -47.87 -4.43
N VAL A 930 17.31 -48.58 -3.74
CA VAL A 930 18.29 -47.93 -2.86
C VAL A 930 19.25 -47.00 -3.61
N ASP A 931 19.66 -47.39 -4.81
CA ASP A 931 20.50 -46.62 -5.72
C ASP A 931 19.79 -45.34 -6.20
N VAL A 932 18.52 -45.46 -6.57
CA VAL A 932 17.69 -44.35 -7.03
C VAL A 932 17.39 -43.37 -5.91
N ILE A 933 17.06 -43.87 -4.71
CA ILE A 933 16.79 -43.03 -3.54
C ILE A 933 18.04 -42.29 -3.09
N ALA A 934 19.21 -42.94 -3.10
CA ALA A 934 20.48 -42.29 -2.82
C ALA A 934 20.77 -41.17 -3.85
N TYR A 935 20.54 -41.45 -5.15
CA TYR A 935 20.70 -40.45 -6.19
C TYR A 935 19.72 -39.27 -6.01
N ALA A 936 18.45 -39.54 -5.69
CA ALA A 936 17.43 -38.53 -5.41
C ALA A 936 17.79 -37.64 -4.22
N ALA A 937 18.34 -38.24 -3.15
CA ALA A 937 18.80 -37.51 -1.98
C ALA A 937 20.01 -36.62 -2.32
N HIS A 938 20.99 -37.17 -3.04
CA HIS A 938 22.18 -36.43 -3.47
C HIS A 938 21.84 -35.24 -4.38
N MET A 939 20.90 -35.41 -5.33
CA MET A 939 20.43 -34.31 -6.17
C MET A 939 19.81 -33.16 -5.37
N ALA A 940 18.96 -33.48 -4.38
CA ALA A 940 18.39 -32.46 -3.50
C ALA A 940 19.47 -31.74 -2.68
N ALA A 941 20.52 -32.45 -2.27
CA ALA A 941 21.67 -31.88 -1.59
C ALA A 941 22.45 -30.89 -2.48
N LEU A 942 22.63 -31.22 -3.77
CA LEU A 942 23.29 -30.35 -4.77
C LEU A 942 22.46 -29.12 -5.10
N LEU A 943 21.13 -29.24 -5.15
CA LEU A 943 20.22 -28.12 -5.33
C LEU A 943 20.18 -27.16 -4.12
N GLY A 944 20.85 -27.51 -3.01
CA GLY A 944 21.01 -26.63 -1.86
C GLY A 944 19.94 -26.80 -0.78
N ALA A 945 19.26 -27.94 -0.71
CA ALA A 945 18.32 -28.24 0.37
C ALA A 945 19.00 -28.20 1.76
N ASN A 946 18.33 -27.58 2.74
CA ASN A 946 18.71 -27.71 4.14
C ASN A 946 18.17 -29.03 4.73
N ILE A 947 16.93 -29.39 4.42
CA ILE A 947 16.32 -30.66 4.82
C ILE A 947 15.88 -31.43 3.56
N ILE A 948 16.26 -32.70 3.45
CA ILE A 948 15.95 -33.54 2.30
C ILE A 948 14.97 -34.62 2.75
N LYS A 949 13.82 -34.71 2.09
CA LYS A 949 12.87 -35.81 2.27
C LYS A 949 12.99 -36.80 1.11
N VAL A 950 13.10 -38.07 1.44
CA VAL A 950 13.04 -39.21 0.50
C VAL A 950 12.14 -40.35 1.02
N LYS A 951 11.83 -41.33 0.16
CA LYS A 951 11.17 -42.57 0.58
C LYS A 951 12.14 -43.51 1.31
N LEU A 952 11.60 -44.51 2.01
CA LEU A 952 12.39 -45.61 2.54
C LEU A 952 12.95 -46.49 1.40
N PRO A 953 14.25 -46.82 1.41
CA PRO A 953 14.87 -47.62 0.37
C PRO A 953 14.56 -49.12 0.54
N THR A 954 14.16 -49.76 -0.56
CA THR A 954 14.01 -51.23 -0.69
C THR A 954 15.32 -51.89 -1.11
N LYS A 955 15.37 -53.23 -1.07
CA LYS A 955 16.53 -54.02 -1.54
C LYS A 955 16.72 -53.97 -3.08
N TYR A 956 15.68 -53.60 -3.81
CA TYR A 956 15.70 -53.52 -5.26
C TYR A 956 16.71 -52.46 -5.75
N LEU A 957 17.35 -52.75 -6.89
CA LEU A 957 18.27 -51.85 -7.60
C LEU A 957 17.71 -51.61 -8.99
N GLU A 958 17.57 -50.35 -9.37
CA GLU A 958 17.15 -50.00 -10.74
C GLU A 958 18.34 -50.05 -11.71
N ARG A 959 19.57 -49.82 -11.22
CA ARG A 959 20.80 -49.86 -12.03
C ARG A 959 21.75 -50.94 -11.51
N GLU A 960 22.16 -51.85 -12.40
CA GLU A 960 23.07 -52.99 -12.12
C GLU A 960 24.53 -52.61 -11.72
N LYS A 961 24.86 -51.31 -11.61
CA LYS A 961 26.25 -50.82 -11.48
C LYS A 961 26.71 -50.53 -10.04
N ILE A 962 25.93 -50.90 -9.02
CA ILE A 962 26.36 -50.75 -7.63
C ILE A 962 26.84 -52.10 -7.12
N GLU A 963 28.03 -52.15 -6.52
CA GLU A 963 28.48 -53.28 -5.70
C GLU A 963 27.54 -53.42 -4.50
N ALA A 964 26.40 -54.07 -4.71
CA ALA A 964 25.31 -54.20 -3.77
C ALA A 964 25.39 -55.47 -2.90
N GLU A 965 26.59 -56.05 -2.78
CA GLU A 965 26.77 -57.33 -2.09
C GLU A 965 26.54 -57.28 -0.57
N ASN A 966 26.32 -56.10 0.06
CA ASN A 966 26.34 -55.99 1.53
C ASN A 966 25.24 -55.13 2.21
N ILE A 967 24.10 -54.82 1.56
CA ILE A 967 23.08 -53.92 2.15
C ILE A 967 21.75 -54.64 2.48
N GLU A 968 21.81 -55.69 3.29
CA GLU A 968 20.64 -56.52 3.63
C GLU A 968 19.62 -55.83 4.55
N SER A 969 20.06 -55.09 5.58
CA SER A 969 19.15 -54.45 6.54
C SER A 969 18.64 -53.08 6.07
N LEU A 970 17.48 -52.66 6.59
CA LEU A 970 16.92 -51.34 6.27
C LEU A 970 17.82 -50.21 6.80
N SER A 971 18.33 -50.33 8.02
CA SER A 971 19.32 -49.44 8.61
C SER A 971 20.56 -49.25 7.72
N LYS A 972 21.11 -50.32 7.13
CA LYS A 972 22.26 -50.22 6.20
C LYS A 972 21.91 -49.49 4.90
N ARG A 973 20.70 -49.68 4.36
CA ARG A 973 20.23 -48.92 3.19
C ARG A 973 20.05 -47.44 3.52
N ILE A 974 19.55 -47.13 4.71
CA ILE A 974 19.39 -45.75 5.19
C ILE A 974 20.74 -45.07 5.39
N GLU A 975 21.72 -45.79 5.97
CA GLU A 975 23.10 -45.33 6.11
C GLU A 975 23.71 -45.00 4.74
N TYR A 976 23.52 -45.87 3.75
CA TYR A 976 23.97 -45.65 2.37
C TYR A 976 23.35 -44.39 1.74
N VAL A 977 22.03 -44.25 1.81
CA VAL A 977 21.31 -43.07 1.29
C VAL A 977 21.81 -41.80 1.97
N LYS A 978 21.99 -41.80 3.29
CA LYS A 978 22.46 -40.62 3.99
C LYS A 978 23.91 -40.28 3.65
N ARG A 979 24.79 -41.28 3.55
CA ARG A 979 26.20 -41.09 3.20
C ARG A 979 26.35 -40.45 1.81
N SER A 980 25.44 -40.73 0.88
CA SER A 980 25.42 -40.09 -0.44
C SER A 980 25.29 -38.55 -0.37
N CYS A 981 24.69 -38.01 0.70
CA CYS A 981 24.50 -36.58 0.89
C CYS A 981 25.71 -35.95 1.60
N PHE A 982 26.84 -35.85 0.89
CA PHE A 982 28.09 -35.27 1.38
C PHE A 982 28.63 -35.95 2.66
N VAL A 983 28.75 -37.27 2.63
CA VAL A 983 29.26 -38.08 3.76
C VAL A 983 28.35 -37.93 5.00
N GLY A 984 27.04 -37.80 4.77
CA GLY A 984 26.04 -37.66 5.84
C GLY A 984 25.95 -36.27 6.46
N LYS A 985 26.65 -35.26 5.92
CA LYS A 985 26.60 -33.86 6.37
C LYS A 985 25.39 -33.10 5.80
N ARG A 986 24.25 -33.76 5.68
CA ARG A 986 22.96 -33.14 5.35
C ARG A 986 21.86 -33.79 6.17
N ILE A 987 20.85 -33.00 6.49
CA ILE A 987 19.65 -33.49 7.14
C ILE A 987 18.83 -34.29 6.13
N VAL A 988 18.73 -35.60 6.34
CA VAL A 988 17.90 -36.50 5.52
C VAL A 988 16.83 -37.13 6.39
N VAL A 989 15.56 -36.91 6.02
CA VAL A 989 14.38 -37.48 6.66
C VAL A 989 13.64 -38.42 5.72
N PHE A 990 13.01 -39.44 6.30
CA PHE A 990 12.35 -40.50 5.55
C PHE A 990 10.83 -40.42 5.69
N SER A 991 10.10 -40.75 4.63
CA SER A 991 8.63 -40.75 4.65
C SER A 991 8.06 -42.00 5.31
N GLY A 992 6.96 -41.87 6.05
CA GLY A 992 6.24 -43.01 6.65
C GLY A 992 5.47 -43.93 5.69
N GLY A 993 5.52 -43.70 4.37
CA GLY A 993 4.92 -44.61 3.37
C GLY A 993 3.38 -44.63 3.33
N GLU A 994 2.83 -45.74 2.83
CA GLU A 994 1.37 -46.03 2.79
C GLU A 994 0.83 -46.34 4.20
N SER A 995 -0.50 -46.47 4.32
CA SER A 995 -1.16 -46.76 5.61
C SER A 995 -0.67 -48.10 6.17
N LYS A 996 -0.06 -48.10 7.37
CA LYS A 996 0.53 -49.28 8.03
C LYS A 996 0.18 -49.30 9.51
N GLU A 997 0.24 -50.45 10.16
CA GLU A 997 0.07 -50.57 11.61
C GLU A 997 1.11 -49.76 12.39
N VAL A 998 0.77 -49.31 13.60
CA VAL A 998 1.62 -48.44 14.43
C VAL A 998 2.97 -49.11 14.73
N ASP A 999 2.97 -50.40 15.02
CA ASP A 999 4.19 -51.17 15.31
C ASP A 999 5.18 -51.18 14.14
N ASP A 1000 4.69 -51.27 12.90
CA ASP A 1000 5.52 -51.23 11.70
C ASP A 1000 6.20 -49.86 11.55
N ILE A 1001 5.46 -48.78 11.78
CA ILE A 1001 5.97 -47.41 11.69
C ILE A 1001 7.03 -47.16 12.78
N CYS A 1002 6.78 -47.65 14.01
CA CYS A 1002 7.75 -47.59 15.10
C CYS A 1002 9.02 -48.39 14.78
N ASN A 1003 8.89 -49.56 14.16
CA ASN A 1003 10.04 -50.35 13.71
C ASN A 1003 10.84 -49.64 12.60
N GLU A 1004 10.16 -49.00 11.64
CA GLU A 1004 10.81 -48.14 10.64
C GLU A 1004 11.56 -46.97 11.28
N ALA A 1005 10.98 -46.31 12.30
CA ALA A 1005 11.64 -45.24 13.03
C ALA A 1005 12.93 -45.72 13.73
N LYS A 1006 12.93 -46.93 14.31
CA LYS A 1006 14.12 -47.56 14.90
C LYS A 1006 15.20 -47.81 13.85
N GLU A 1007 14.84 -48.39 12.70
CA GLU A 1007 15.78 -48.64 11.60
C GLU A 1007 16.33 -47.32 11.01
N ILE A 1008 15.50 -46.28 10.88
CA ILE A 1008 15.94 -44.94 10.45
C ILE A 1008 16.96 -44.37 11.43
N LYS A 1009 16.70 -44.46 12.72
CA LYS A 1009 17.62 -44.00 13.76
C LYS A 1009 18.94 -44.77 13.71
N GLN A 1010 18.88 -46.10 13.64
CA GLN A 1010 20.04 -46.98 13.60
C GLN A 1010 20.90 -46.76 12.34
N GLY A 1011 20.26 -46.51 11.20
CA GLY A 1011 20.94 -46.11 9.96
C GLY A 1011 21.46 -44.67 9.94
N GLY A 1012 21.32 -43.91 11.04
CA GLY A 1012 21.82 -42.55 11.17
C GLY A 1012 20.93 -41.46 10.54
N GLY A 1013 19.74 -41.78 10.06
CA GLY A 1013 18.77 -40.82 9.52
C GLY A 1013 18.42 -39.72 10.53
N ASN A 1014 18.07 -38.51 10.06
CA ASN A 1014 17.76 -37.38 10.95
C ASN A 1014 16.32 -37.39 11.46
N GLY A 1015 15.47 -38.28 10.97
CA GLY A 1015 14.12 -38.45 11.49
C GLY A 1015 13.12 -38.73 10.39
N SER A 1016 11.87 -38.39 10.66
CA SER A 1016 10.73 -38.81 9.85
C SER A 1016 9.81 -37.65 9.48
N ILE A 1017 9.10 -37.81 8.37
CA ILE A 1017 8.06 -36.87 7.94
C ILE A 1017 6.81 -37.66 7.52
N ILE A 1018 5.76 -37.57 8.34
CA ILE A 1018 4.67 -38.56 8.38
C ILE A 1018 3.32 -37.85 8.32
N GLY A 1019 2.67 -37.91 7.14
CA GLY A 1019 1.36 -37.29 6.90
C GLY A 1019 0.21 -38.29 6.95
N ARG A 1020 0.08 -39.12 5.91
CA ARG A 1020 -1.08 -40.01 5.69
C ARG A 1020 -1.37 -40.95 6.86
N ASN A 1021 -0.33 -41.56 7.43
CA ASN A 1021 -0.44 -42.42 8.62
C ASN A 1021 -0.92 -41.68 9.88
N THR A 1022 -0.85 -40.35 9.89
CA THR A 1022 -1.29 -39.52 11.02
C THR A 1022 -2.75 -39.13 10.87
N PHE A 1023 -3.13 -38.52 9.73
CA PHE A 1023 -4.47 -37.96 9.58
C PHE A 1023 -5.56 -38.99 9.24
N GLN A 1024 -5.21 -40.21 8.83
CA GLN A 1024 -6.19 -41.30 8.63
C GLN A 1024 -6.58 -42.02 9.93
N ARG A 1025 -5.96 -41.66 11.05
CA ARG A 1025 -6.21 -42.26 12.38
C ARG A 1025 -7.10 -41.36 13.22
N LYS A 1026 -7.75 -41.95 14.22
CA LYS A 1026 -8.38 -41.16 15.28
C LYS A 1026 -7.30 -40.32 15.99
N ARG A 1027 -7.67 -39.14 16.47
CA ARG A 1027 -6.74 -38.18 17.08
C ARG A 1027 -5.87 -38.79 18.19
N GLU A 1028 -6.46 -39.60 19.06
CA GLU A 1028 -5.77 -40.23 20.18
C GLU A 1028 -4.68 -41.20 19.70
N ASP A 1029 -5.02 -42.05 18.72
CA ASP A 1029 -4.08 -42.99 18.10
C ASP A 1029 -2.96 -42.26 17.36
N ALA A 1030 -3.29 -41.19 16.63
CA ALA A 1030 -2.33 -40.35 15.92
C ALA A 1030 -1.33 -39.67 16.90
N LEU A 1031 -1.85 -39.15 18.02
CA LEU A 1031 -1.05 -38.56 19.09
C LEU A 1031 -0.11 -39.58 19.73
N SER A 1032 -0.62 -40.77 20.07
CA SER A 1032 0.20 -41.83 20.65
C SER A 1032 1.32 -42.23 19.69
N MET A 1033 0.97 -42.54 18.44
CA MET A 1033 1.93 -42.93 17.41
C MET A 1033 3.05 -41.89 17.23
N LEU A 1034 2.70 -40.60 17.10
CA LEU A 1034 3.71 -39.54 16.97
C LEU A 1034 4.62 -39.45 18.20
N LYS A 1035 4.05 -39.58 19.42
CA LYS A 1035 4.81 -39.56 20.66
C LYS A 1035 5.79 -40.73 20.75
N ASP A 1036 5.35 -41.93 20.39
CA ASP A 1036 6.16 -43.15 20.40
C ASP A 1036 7.34 -43.05 19.41
N ILE A 1037 7.09 -42.52 18.20
CA ILE A 1037 8.14 -42.27 17.20
C ILE A 1037 9.15 -41.24 17.71
N MET A 1038 8.68 -40.18 18.37
CA MET A 1038 9.58 -39.17 18.96
C MET A 1038 10.37 -39.74 20.14
N ASP A 1039 9.80 -40.62 20.97
CA ASP A 1039 10.55 -41.30 22.05
C ASP A 1039 11.65 -42.21 21.49
N ILE A 1040 11.39 -42.88 20.36
CA ILE A 1040 12.42 -43.64 19.64
C ILE A 1040 13.55 -42.71 19.20
N TYR A 1041 13.27 -41.53 18.66
CA TYR A 1041 14.32 -40.59 18.24
C TYR A 1041 15.02 -39.85 19.38
N ALA A 1042 14.35 -39.67 20.52
CA ALA A 1042 14.89 -38.98 21.69
C ALA A 1042 15.84 -39.86 22.52
N SER A 1043 15.55 -41.17 22.60
CA SER A 1043 16.49 -42.16 23.15
C SER A 1043 17.79 -42.22 22.36
#